data_AF-K0DV00-F1
#
_entry.id   AF-K0DV00-F1
#
_cell.length_a   1.000
_cell.length_b   1.000
_cell.length_c   1.000
_cell.angle_alpha   90.00
_cell.angle_beta   90.00
_cell.angle_gamma   90.00
#
_symmetry.space_group_name_H-M   'P 1'
#
loop_
_entity.id
_entity.type
_entity.pdbx_description
1 polymer ?
#
loop_
_entity_poly.entity_id
_entity_poly.type
_entity_poly.pdbx_seq_one_letter_code
_entity_poly.pdbx_strand_id
1 'polypeptide(L)'
;MMNNIPPAAYDHNNSRRRGARLALLPLAAAVLCCAASFDARAAGVLPAGGHFVGGNGSFSSDGTTLTINQGSGRGVVDWNSFSIGGGNRVVFANGNGATLNRVTGGSPSAILGTLSASGSVYLINPQGIVVGPRGVVSTNGRFVASTLDVADTDAFMNGQPLTLSGNSRAGVVNLGTIASGNGDVFLIARQVANTGTISAPNGTVELAAGQQVLLQDSSSGRQVFVQPGQPGTSAAIVNGGLIQAAQISLQAVEGNIYALAGNHEAIRATGTATRDGHVWLVAAHGTLQPGGVIDATGGTVDMSADTLAFPPGGTTVHANQWNIATPAFTVDDSAARALSTSLGTGTSVNLQTTGANGSSGDIDVNSGIAWQGNASLTLAAYRNLSIAQGATLANQGSGNLTLRADAASLDNGGSVANRGVIDWSGSTGLVNALYDMNGSYSAGTLLANAAWTAAPGSGQLTQITAYKLVNNVTDLQNIAQDLAGNYALGTDIDATGYTLAPIGNHATPFTGQFDGMWHNVNNAHIEIADFSKDYSSGLFGVVGTGGVLRDVGVENGYVSTSFLGSGLLAGVNQGVIANAHSSGAAREIYQDGTTFGGLVGRNEGSVERSWSSAAISGSDANGGLVGYNLGSITQSYATGSVSPVFSTGYGGGLVGINDGTVSQSFATGAVQTRFMPTHGVIAFGSGTLAPDVYWNTQTTGQAASGGSLPPSNGLTTAQMSDPANFAGYDFGPNGVWAMPAGATHPVLRSQLAH
;
A
#
# COMPACT_ATOMS: atom_id res chain seq x y z
N MET A 1 20.43 -72.81 -54.22
CA MET A 1 19.27 -72.51 -53.36
C MET A 1 19.38 -71.04 -52.96
N MET A 2 18.97 -70.11 -53.83
CA MET A 2 17.65 -69.46 -53.90
C MET A 2 17.38 -68.42 -52.79
N ASN A 3 17.38 -67.13 -53.22
CA ASN A 3 16.55 -65.99 -52.78
C ASN A 3 16.73 -65.45 -51.33
N ASN A 4 16.66 -64.16 -50.99
CA ASN A 4 15.98 -62.99 -51.57
C ASN A 4 16.54 -61.66 -50.97
N ILE A 5 16.31 -60.55 -51.69
CA ILE A 5 16.59 -59.13 -51.35
C ILE A 5 15.63 -58.61 -50.24
N PRO A 6 15.96 -57.53 -49.49
CA PRO A 6 15.33 -56.21 -49.75
C PRO A 6 16.26 -54.97 -49.61
N PRO A 7 15.83 -53.78 -50.08
CA PRO A 7 16.68 -52.62 -50.41
C PRO A 7 16.56 -51.39 -49.47
N ALA A 8 17.35 -50.37 -49.82
CA ALA A 8 17.58 -49.06 -49.23
C ALA A 8 16.35 -48.18 -48.93
N ALA A 9 16.46 -47.23 -47.97
CA ALA A 9 16.81 -45.82 -48.23
C ALA A 9 16.35 -44.82 -47.14
N TYR A 10 17.04 -43.68 -47.15
CA TYR A 10 16.63 -42.30 -46.82
C TYR A 10 16.96 -41.64 -45.47
N ASP A 11 17.62 -40.51 -45.67
CA ASP A 11 18.17 -39.49 -44.78
C ASP A 11 17.15 -38.34 -44.58
N HIS A 12 17.40 -37.53 -43.55
CA HIS A 12 16.84 -36.22 -43.20
C HIS A 12 15.41 -36.14 -42.63
N ASN A 13 15.30 -35.66 -41.38
CA ASN A 13 14.17 -34.83 -40.98
C ASN A 13 14.56 -33.74 -39.95
N ASN A 14 14.76 -32.54 -40.50
CA ASN A 14 14.60 -31.25 -39.83
C ASN A 14 13.17 -31.14 -39.28
N SER A 15 12.98 -31.12 -37.96
CA SER A 15 11.70 -30.77 -37.35
C SER A 15 11.53 -29.25 -37.33
N ARG A 16 10.51 -28.82 -38.10
CA ARG A 16 10.13 -27.43 -38.36
C ARG A 16 9.79 -26.68 -37.08
N ARG A 17 10.37 -25.48 -36.92
CA ARG A 17 9.84 -24.36 -36.13
C ARG A 17 8.37 -24.11 -36.52
N ARG A 18 7.42 -24.38 -35.62
CA ARG A 18 6.07 -23.82 -35.72
C ARG A 18 6.09 -22.45 -35.04
N GLY A 19 6.35 -21.42 -35.84
CA GLY A 19 6.06 -20.04 -35.44
C GLY A 19 4.55 -19.87 -35.33
N ALA A 20 4.04 -19.66 -34.11
CA ALA A 20 2.69 -19.18 -33.90
C ALA A 20 2.63 -17.74 -34.41
N ARG A 21 2.07 -17.54 -35.61
CA ARG A 21 1.72 -16.22 -36.10
C ARG A 21 0.55 -15.70 -35.26
N LEU A 22 0.80 -14.68 -34.43
CA LEU A 22 -0.24 -13.83 -33.86
C LEU A 22 -1.06 -13.25 -35.01
N ALA A 23 -2.33 -13.67 -35.11
CA ALA A 23 -3.29 -13.02 -35.98
C ALA A 23 -3.75 -11.71 -35.32
N LEU A 24 -3.25 -10.58 -35.81
CA LEU A 24 -3.90 -9.28 -35.65
C LEU A 24 -5.31 -9.38 -36.25
N LEU A 25 -6.31 -9.57 -35.40
CA LEU A 25 -7.72 -9.48 -35.79
C LEU A 25 -8.09 -7.99 -35.95
N PRO A 26 -8.64 -7.57 -37.10
CA PRO A 26 -9.01 -6.18 -37.30
C PRO A 26 -10.28 -5.85 -36.52
N LEU A 27 -10.21 -4.69 -35.88
CA LEU A 27 -11.28 -3.94 -35.23
C LEU A 27 -12.41 -3.61 -36.24
N ALA A 28 -13.24 -4.58 -36.64
CA ALA A 28 -14.28 -4.34 -37.65
C ALA A 28 -15.57 -5.19 -37.52
N ALA A 29 -15.70 -6.09 -36.54
CA ALA A 29 -16.82 -7.03 -36.48
C ALA A 29 -17.78 -6.80 -35.28
N ALA A 30 -18.14 -5.55 -35.00
CA ALA A 30 -19.27 -5.22 -34.12
C ALA A 30 -20.20 -4.11 -34.69
N VAL A 31 -20.05 -3.79 -35.98
CA VAL A 31 -20.86 -2.78 -36.67
C VAL A 31 -21.47 -3.43 -37.91
N LEU A 32 -22.51 -4.24 -37.77
CA LEU A 32 -23.37 -4.61 -38.90
C LEU A 32 -24.75 -5.08 -38.45
N CYS A 33 -25.68 -4.13 -38.34
CA CYS A 33 -27.07 -4.22 -38.85
C CYS A 33 -27.84 -2.97 -38.39
N CYS A 34 -27.82 -1.91 -39.21
CA CYS A 34 -28.91 -0.94 -39.39
C CYS A 34 -28.40 0.20 -40.30
N ALA A 35 -28.23 -0.08 -41.59
CA ALA A 35 -28.22 0.95 -42.61
C ALA A 35 -29.61 0.94 -43.27
N ALA A 36 -30.55 1.69 -42.70
CA ALA A 36 -31.78 2.06 -43.38
C ALA A 36 -31.62 3.49 -43.89
N SER A 37 -31.80 3.67 -45.19
CA SER A 37 -31.83 4.95 -45.87
C SER A 37 -32.99 5.80 -45.34
N PHE A 38 -32.73 7.02 -44.88
CA PHE A 38 -33.77 7.97 -44.50
C PHE A 38 -33.78 9.15 -45.47
N ASP A 39 -34.77 9.16 -46.35
CA ASP A 39 -35.31 10.38 -46.94
C ASP A 39 -36.83 10.34 -46.82
N ALA A 40 -37.34 10.98 -45.77
CA ALA A 40 -38.67 11.59 -45.69
C ALA A 40 -38.77 12.36 -44.36
N ARG A 41 -39.12 13.65 -44.44
CA ARG A 41 -39.29 14.53 -43.27
C ARG A 41 -40.57 14.13 -42.51
N ALA A 42 -40.39 13.28 -41.50
CA ALA A 42 -41.29 13.14 -40.37
C ALA A 42 -40.53 13.61 -39.12
N ALA A 43 -41.23 14.18 -38.13
CA ALA A 43 -40.64 14.53 -36.84
C ALA A 43 -39.80 13.34 -36.31
N GLY A 44 -38.59 13.60 -35.83
CA GLY A 44 -37.67 12.52 -35.45
C GLY A 44 -38.26 11.61 -34.36
N VAL A 45 -37.67 10.44 -34.13
CA VAL A 45 -38.09 9.50 -33.09
C VAL A 45 -37.98 10.14 -31.69
N LEU A 46 -39.04 10.09 -30.88
CA LEU A 46 -39.06 10.41 -29.45
C LEU A 46 -39.44 9.16 -28.65
N PRO A 47 -39.17 9.10 -27.33
CA PRO A 47 -39.67 8.02 -26.47
C PRO A 47 -41.20 7.88 -26.54
N ALA A 48 -41.70 6.65 -26.47
CA ALA A 48 -43.12 6.34 -26.65
C ALA A 48 -43.66 5.36 -25.59
N GLY A 49 -44.94 5.51 -25.26
CA GLY A 49 -45.64 4.64 -24.30
C GLY A 49 -45.22 4.82 -22.85
N GLY A 50 -44.68 5.98 -22.48
CA GLY A 50 -44.24 6.28 -21.12
C GLY A 50 -45.40 6.44 -20.14
N HIS A 51 -45.31 5.81 -18.98
CA HIS A 51 -46.23 6.03 -17.86
C HIS A 51 -45.53 5.85 -16.51
N PHE A 52 -45.89 6.68 -15.53
CA PHE A 52 -45.35 6.57 -14.17
C PHE A 52 -45.95 5.34 -13.48
N VAL A 53 -45.09 4.44 -13.02
CA VAL A 53 -45.44 3.25 -12.20
C VAL A 53 -45.02 3.41 -10.75
N GLY A 54 -44.19 4.41 -10.44
CA GLY A 54 -43.83 4.83 -9.09
C GLY A 54 -43.58 6.34 -9.03
N GLY A 55 -43.97 6.99 -7.93
CA GLY A 55 -43.93 8.46 -7.82
C GLY A 55 -45.02 9.14 -8.66
N ASN A 56 -44.87 10.45 -8.92
CA ASN A 56 -45.83 11.22 -9.73
C ASN A 56 -45.13 12.19 -10.68
N GLY A 57 -45.75 12.42 -11.84
CA GLY A 57 -45.27 13.36 -12.84
C GLY A 57 -46.19 13.43 -14.06
N SER A 58 -45.79 14.22 -15.05
CA SER A 58 -46.50 14.41 -16.30
C SER A 58 -45.56 14.50 -17.50
N PHE A 59 -46.11 14.25 -18.69
CA PHE A 59 -45.40 14.34 -19.96
C PHE A 59 -45.95 15.52 -20.76
N SER A 60 -45.07 16.28 -21.40
CA SER A 60 -45.44 17.34 -22.34
C SER A 60 -44.52 17.28 -23.56
N SER A 61 -45.06 17.49 -24.77
CA SER A 61 -44.24 17.46 -25.98
C SER A 61 -44.67 18.55 -26.97
N ASP A 62 -43.69 19.14 -27.65
CA ASP A 62 -43.88 20.10 -28.74
C ASP A 62 -43.62 19.50 -30.14
N GLY A 63 -43.49 18.16 -30.22
CA GLY A 63 -43.20 17.42 -31.44
C GLY A 63 -41.70 17.17 -31.71
N THR A 64 -40.80 17.96 -31.11
CA THR A 64 -39.34 17.77 -31.21
C THR A 64 -38.67 17.62 -29.85
N THR A 65 -39.31 18.15 -28.81
CA THR A 65 -38.94 18.05 -27.40
C THR A 65 -39.99 17.25 -26.65
N LEU A 66 -39.55 16.31 -25.82
CA LEU A 66 -40.36 15.66 -24.79
C LEU A 66 -39.85 16.10 -23.41
N THR A 67 -40.70 16.74 -22.62
CA THR A 67 -40.41 17.13 -21.24
C THR A 67 -41.16 16.23 -20.27
N ILE A 68 -40.41 15.62 -19.36
CA ILE A 68 -40.86 14.76 -18.28
C ILE A 68 -40.78 15.59 -16.99
N ASN A 69 -41.94 16.02 -16.51
CA ASN A 69 -42.05 16.82 -15.30
C ASN A 69 -42.30 15.90 -14.12
N GLN A 70 -41.32 15.71 -13.25
CA GLN A 70 -41.47 14.87 -12.06
C GLN A 70 -41.89 15.74 -10.87
N GLY A 71 -42.96 15.35 -10.18
CA GLY A 71 -43.44 16.02 -8.98
C GLY A 71 -42.94 15.40 -7.67
N SER A 72 -42.52 14.13 -7.69
CA SER A 72 -41.96 13.43 -6.53
C SER A 72 -40.42 13.52 -6.49
N GLY A 73 -39.83 13.26 -5.32
CA GLY A 73 -38.36 13.16 -5.17
C GLY A 73 -37.74 12.01 -5.98
N ARG A 74 -38.48 10.91 -6.16
CA ARG A 74 -38.12 9.80 -7.05
C ARG A 74 -39.31 9.34 -7.88
N GLY A 75 -39.07 8.93 -9.12
CA GLY A 75 -40.11 8.44 -10.01
C GLY A 75 -39.62 7.25 -10.85
N VAL A 76 -40.51 6.30 -11.11
CA VAL A 76 -40.27 5.15 -11.99
C VAL A 76 -41.23 5.25 -13.17
N VAL A 77 -40.69 5.19 -14.38
CA VAL A 77 -41.42 5.30 -15.64
C VAL A 77 -41.13 4.08 -16.50
N ASP A 78 -42.17 3.32 -16.84
CA ASP A 78 -42.09 2.24 -17.81
C ASP A 78 -42.39 2.79 -19.22
N TRP A 79 -41.58 2.39 -20.19
CA TRP A 79 -41.62 2.82 -21.58
C TRP A 79 -41.72 1.65 -22.54
N ASN A 80 -42.55 1.76 -23.57
CA ASN A 80 -42.55 0.81 -24.69
C ASN A 80 -41.27 0.96 -25.52
N SER A 81 -40.81 2.20 -25.74
CA SER A 81 -39.52 2.48 -26.39
C SER A 81 -38.94 3.79 -25.89
N PHE A 82 -37.61 3.88 -25.82
CA PHE A 82 -36.90 5.09 -25.41
C PHE A 82 -35.75 5.37 -26.38
N SER A 83 -36.03 6.14 -27.43
CA SER A 83 -35.03 6.59 -28.41
C SER A 83 -35.20 8.08 -28.69
N ILE A 84 -34.10 8.76 -28.97
CA ILE A 84 -34.07 10.20 -29.25
C ILE A 84 -33.39 10.39 -30.61
N GLY A 85 -34.18 10.63 -31.65
CA GLY A 85 -33.69 10.89 -33.00
C GLY A 85 -32.84 12.16 -33.10
N GLY A 86 -32.04 12.27 -34.16
CA GLY A 86 -31.22 13.46 -34.41
C GLY A 86 -32.09 14.72 -34.50
N GLY A 87 -31.68 15.79 -33.82
CA GLY A 87 -32.42 17.05 -33.75
C GLY A 87 -33.53 17.10 -32.69
N ASN A 88 -33.85 15.97 -32.04
CA ASN A 88 -34.83 15.91 -30.95
C ASN A 88 -34.19 16.06 -29.58
N ARG A 89 -35.03 16.39 -28.59
CA ARG A 89 -34.61 16.57 -27.19
C ARG A 89 -35.55 15.88 -26.20
N VAL A 90 -34.99 15.30 -25.14
CA VAL A 90 -35.71 14.88 -23.94
C VAL A 90 -35.20 15.69 -22.75
N VAL A 91 -36.13 16.22 -21.95
CA VAL A 91 -35.84 17.04 -20.77
C VAL A 91 -36.48 16.42 -19.55
N PHE A 92 -35.69 16.04 -18.54
CA PHE A 92 -36.18 15.67 -17.22
C PHE A 92 -36.15 16.90 -16.31
N ALA A 93 -37.32 17.42 -15.97
CA ALA A 93 -37.51 18.44 -14.95
C ALA A 93 -37.83 17.75 -13.63
N ASN A 94 -36.79 17.23 -12.97
CA ASN A 94 -36.90 16.41 -11.75
C ASN A 94 -36.21 17.03 -10.51
N GLY A 95 -35.85 18.31 -10.56
CA GLY A 95 -35.14 18.99 -9.48
C GLY A 95 -33.83 18.27 -9.13
N ASN A 96 -33.58 18.06 -7.83
CA ASN A 96 -32.48 17.21 -7.33
C ASN A 96 -32.89 15.73 -7.20
N GLY A 97 -34.07 15.35 -7.69
CA GLY A 97 -34.62 14.02 -7.61
C GLY A 97 -34.03 13.04 -8.62
N ALA A 98 -34.53 11.80 -8.62
CA ALA A 98 -34.09 10.75 -9.54
C ALA A 98 -35.26 10.16 -10.32
N THR A 99 -35.05 9.85 -11.61
CA THR A 99 -36.05 9.20 -12.47
C THR A 99 -35.49 7.91 -13.05
N LEU A 100 -36.13 6.77 -12.74
CA LEU A 100 -35.83 5.46 -13.29
C LEU A 100 -36.71 5.18 -14.51
N ASN A 101 -36.10 5.06 -15.68
CA ASN A 101 -36.76 4.79 -16.95
C ASN A 101 -36.48 3.35 -17.36
N ARG A 102 -37.50 2.49 -17.35
CA ARG A 102 -37.38 1.09 -17.75
C ARG A 102 -38.03 0.88 -19.10
N VAL A 103 -37.28 0.36 -20.07
CA VAL A 103 -37.81 0.02 -21.39
C VAL A 103 -38.26 -1.44 -21.37
N THR A 104 -39.56 -1.65 -21.54
CA THR A 104 -40.19 -2.99 -21.50
C THR A 104 -40.45 -3.56 -22.89
N GLY A 105 -40.35 -2.73 -23.94
CA GLY A 105 -40.49 -3.19 -25.34
C GLY A 105 -39.21 -3.80 -25.92
N GLY A 106 -39.33 -4.34 -27.15
CA GLY A 106 -38.30 -5.13 -27.81
C GLY A 106 -37.27 -4.34 -28.64
N SER A 107 -37.12 -3.02 -28.45
CA SER A 107 -36.21 -2.19 -29.24
C SER A 107 -35.08 -1.57 -28.40
N PRO A 108 -33.85 -1.50 -28.92
CA PRO A 108 -32.74 -0.82 -28.25
C PRO A 108 -32.97 0.69 -28.15
N SER A 109 -32.37 1.31 -27.14
CA SER A 109 -32.40 2.76 -26.95
C SER A 109 -31.31 3.42 -27.79
N ALA A 110 -31.70 4.19 -28.82
CA ALA A 110 -30.78 4.97 -29.64
C ALA A 110 -30.89 6.47 -29.27
N ILE A 111 -29.86 7.00 -28.61
CA ILE A 111 -29.75 8.41 -28.23
C ILE A 111 -28.88 9.12 -29.27
N LEU A 112 -29.53 9.63 -30.32
CA LEU A 112 -28.90 10.38 -31.42
C LEU A 112 -29.09 11.91 -31.28
N GLY A 113 -30.08 12.34 -30.50
CA GLY A 113 -30.36 13.73 -30.11
C GLY A 113 -29.84 14.06 -28.71
N THR A 114 -30.55 14.92 -27.98
CA THR A 114 -30.14 15.40 -26.64
C THR A 114 -31.03 14.87 -25.53
N LEU A 115 -30.45 14.32 -24.46
CA LEU A 115 -31.10 14.07 -23.17
C LEU A 115 -30.53 15.07 -22.15
N SER A 116 -31.39 15.84 -21.49
CA SER A 116 -30.99 16.76 -20.41
C SER A 116 -31.79 16.54 -19.13
N ALA A 117 -31.18 16.68 -17.96
CA ALA A 117 -31.87 16.53 -16.67
C ALA A 117 -31.33 17.50 -15.59
N SER A 118 -32.24 18.04 -14.76
CA SER A 118 -31.86 18.84 -13.59
C SER A 118 -31.34 17.99 -12.41
N GLY A 119 -31.68 16.71 -12.39
CA GLY A 119 -31.33 15.73 -11.36
C GLY A 119 -30.79 14.45 -11.99
N SER A 120 -31.10 13.30 -11.37
CA SER A 120 -30.56 12.00 -11.78
C SER A 120 -31.48 11.26 -12.76
N VAL A 121 -30.90 10.54 -13.72
CA VAL A 121 -31.62 9.74 -14.72
C VAL A 121 -31.01 8.34 -14.79
N TYR A 122 -31.86 7.33 -14.65
CA TYR A 122 -31.50 5.92 -14.86
C TYR A 122 -32.26 5.46 -16.10
N LEU A 123 -31.56 4.89 -17.08
CA LEU A 123 -32.11 4.32 -18.30
C LEU A 123 -31.75 2.84 -18.35
N ILE A 124 -32.74 1.98 -18.11
CA ILE A 124 -32.61 0.53 -18.11
C ILE A 124 -33.28 0.01 -19.39
N ASN A 125 -32.51 -0.64 -20.26
CA ASN A 125 -33.03 -1.28 -21.46
C ASN A 125 -32.25 -2.59 -21.75
N PRO A 126 -32.84 -3.77 -21.46
CA PRO A 126 -32.23 -5.05 -21.76
C PRO A 126 -31.90 -5.30 -23.25
N GLN A 127 -32.49 -4.54 -24.18
CA GLN A 127 -32.23 -4.67 -25.62
C GLN A 127 -30.97 -3.93 -26.09
N GLY A 128 -30.37 -3.09 -25.24
CA GLY A 128 -29.17 -2.32 -25.55
C GLY A 128 -29.38 -0.82 -25.52
N ILE A 129 -28.30 -0.09 -25.27
CA ILE A 129 -28.29 1.38 -25.21
C ILE A 129 -27.11 1.88 -26.04
N VAL A 130 -27.37 2.81 -26.96
CA VAL A 130 -26.35 3.45 -27.78
C VAL A 130 -26.52 4.97 -27.70
N VAL A 131 -25.47 5.68 -27.29
CA VAL A 131 -25.34 7.13 -27.49
C VAL A 131 -24.56 7.33 -28.79
N GLY A 132 -25.22 7.81 -29.84
CA GLY A 132 -24.60 7.96 -31.15
C GLY A 132 -23.57 9.10 -31.22
N PRO A 133 -22.82 9.25 -32.32
CA PRO A 133 -21.72 10.23 -32.41
C PRO A 133 -22.13 11.69 -32.20
N ARG A 134 -23.39 12.03 -32.45
CA ARG A 134 -23.97 13.37 -32.21
C ARG A 134 -24.90 13.40 -30.99
N GLY A 135 -25.06 12.26 -30.32
CA GLY A 135 -25.88 12.12 -29.13
C GLY A 135 -25.24 12.80 -27.93
N VAL A 136 -26.05 13.50 -27.15
CA VAL A 136 -25.62 14.19 -25.94
C VAL A 136 -26.51 13.77 -24.78
N VAL A 137 -25.90 13.34 -23.69
CA VAL A 137 -26.54 13.13 -22.39
C VAL A 137 -25.92 14.12 -21.41
N SER A 138 -26.74 14.99 -20.82
CA SER A 138 -26.29 15.98 -19.84
C SER A 138 -27.20 15.98 -18.62
N THR A 139 -26.64 15.62 -17.47
CA THR A 139 -27.38 15.56 -16.20
C THR A 139 -26.69 16.42 -15.17
N ASN A 140 -27.43 16.97 -14.22
CA ASN A 140 -26.82 17.65 -13.07
C ASN A 140 -26.70 16.71 -11.85
N GLY A 141 -27.58 15.70 -11.74
CA GLY A 141 -27.41 14.54 -10.87
C GLY A 141 -26.72 13.38 -11.60
N ARG A 142 -26.93 12.15 -11.15
CA ARG A 142 -26.32 10.93 -11.70
C ARG A 142 -26.95 10.51 -13.04
N PHE A 143 -26.16 9.97 -13.96
CA PHE A 143 -26.65 9.20 -15.09
C PHE A 143 -26.29 7.71 -14.95
N VAL A 144 -27.29 6.82 -15.04
CA VAL A 144 -27.09 5.37 -15.09
C VAL A 144 -27.67 4.83 -16.39
N ALA A 145 -26.87 4.12 -17.18
CA ALA A 145 -27.35 3.36 -18.33
C ALA A 145 -27.07 1.88 -18.08
N SER A 146 -28.11 1.03 -18.15
CA SER A 146 -27.93 -0.41 -17.94
C SER A 146 -28.73 -1.30 -18.89
N THR A 147 -28.12 -2.43 -19.28
CA THR A 147 -28.84 -3.56 -19.91
C THR A 147 -29.24 -4.64 -18.91
N LEU A 148 -28.80 -4.52 -17.66
CA LEU A 148 -29.30 -5.31 -16.54
C LEU A 148 -30.56 -4.63 -15.98
N ASP A 149 -31.53 -5.41 -15.52
CA ASP A 149 -32.77 -4.87 -14.95
C ASP A 149 -32.61 -4.58 -13.46
N VAL A 150 -33.40 -3.64 -12.96
CA VAL A 150 -33.50 -3.35 -11.52
C VAL A 150 -34.51 -4.31 -10.92
N ALA A 151 -34.03 -5.23 -10.08
CA ALA A 151 -34.88 -6.29 -9.50
C ALA A 151 -35.93 -5.76 -8.52
N ASP A 152 -35.62 -4.67 -7.82
CA ASP A 152 -36.46 -4.07 -6.79
C ASP A 152 -36.60 -2.55 -7.00
N THR A 153 -37.76 -2.12 -7.51
CA THR A 153 -38.06 -0.70 -7.70
C THR A 153 -38.37 0.02 -6.39
N ASP A 154 -38.74 -0.70 -5.32
CA ASP A 154 -38.94 -0.11 -4.00
C ASP A 154 -37.60 0.30 -3.39
N ALA A 155 -36.54 -0.48 -3.61
CA ALA A 155 -35.17 -0.09 -3.25
C ALA A 155 -34.79 1.25 -3.92
N PHE A 156 -35.12 1.43 -5.21
CA PHE A 156 -34.92 2.71 -5.90
C PHE A 156 -35.73 3.84 -5.26
N MET A 157 -37.03 3.63 -5.01
CA MET A 157 -37.91 4.65 -4.43
C MET A 157 -37.49 5.07 -3.02
N ASN A 158 -36.89 4.15 -2.26
CA ASN A 158 -36.38 4.39 -0.91
C ASN A 158 -34.92 4.87 -0.87
N GLY A 159 -34.29 5.07 -2.03
CA GLY A 159 -32.89 5.49 -2.13
C GLY A 159 -31.89 4.49 -1.54
N GLN A 160 -32.22 3.21 -1.59
CA GLN A 160 -31.37 2.11 -1.12
C GLN A 160 -30.42 1.64 -2.24
N PRO A 161 -29.38 0.86 -1.90
CA PRO A 161 -28.53 0.20 -2.89
C PRO A 161 -29.35 -0.60 -3.92
N LEU A 162 -28.92 -0.55 -5.17
CA LEU A 162 -29.61 -1.21 -6.28
C LEU A 162 -28.83 -2.44 -6.74
N THR A 163 -29.50 -3.59 -6.71
CA THR A 163 -29.01 -4.77 -7.42
C THR A 163 -29.55 -4.76 -8.84
N LEU A 164 -28.66 -4.58 -9.81
CA LEU A 164 -28.96 -4.73 -11.22
C LEU A 164 -28.57 -6.14 -11.66
N SER A 165 -29.50 -6.88 -12.29
CA SER A 165 -29.23 -8.25 -12.74
C SER A 165 -29.97 -8.59 -14.02
N GLY A 166 -29.44 -9.55 -14.78
CA GLY A 166 -30.11 -10.04 -15.97
C GLY A 166 -29.22 -10.80 -16.93
N ASN A 167 -29.86 -11.50 -17.87
CA ASN A 167 -29.18 -12.34 -18.86
C ASN A 167 -28.94 -11.63 -20.21
N SER A 168 -29.12 -10.31 -20.27
CA SER A 168 -28.94 -9.56 -21.52
C SER A 168 -27.52 -9.72 -22.06
N ARG A 169 -27.44 -9.91 -23.38
CA ARG A 169 -26.16 -9.90 -24.12
C ARG A 169 -25.92 -8.56 -24.83
N ALA A 170 -26.87 -7.63 -24.74
CA ALA A 170 -26.77 -6.34 -25.38
C ALA A 170 -25.77 -5.45 -24.63
N GLY A 171 -25.16 -4.53 -25.36
CA GLY A 171 -24.16 -3.61 -24.82
C GLY A 171 -24.72 -2.24 -24.45
N VAL A 172 -23.93 -1.51 -23.66
CA VAL A 172 -24.03 -0.07 -23.50
C VAL A 172 -22.86 0.55 -24.25
N VAL A 173 -23.14 1.31 -25.31
CA VAL A 173 -22.14 1.88 -26.21
C VAL A 173 -22.24 3.40 -26.22
N ASN A 174 -21.15 4.08 -25.89
CA ASN A 174 -21.02 5.53 -26.02
C ASN A 174 -20.09 5.89 -27.18
N LEU A 175 -20.66 6.50 -28.22
CA LEU A 175 -19.94 7.12 -29.34
C LEU A 175 -20.01 8.66 -29.27
N GLY A 176 -20.86 9.21 -28.39
CA GLY A 176 -21.17 10.64 -28.29
C GLY A 176 -20.59 11.27 -27.02
N THR A 177 -21.38 12.13 -26.38
CA THR A 177 -20.99 12.80 -25.13
C THR A 177 -21.95 12.47 -24.00
N ILE A 178 -21.42 12.02 -22.85
CA ILE A 178 -22.16 11.83 -21.61
C ILE A 178 -21.51 12.72 -20.54
N ALA A 179 -22.28 13.60 -19.93
CA ALA A 179 -21.80 14.51 -18.90
C ALA A 179 -22.72 14.54 -17.68
N SER A 180 -22.12 14.47 -16.49
CA SER A 180 -22.77 14.79 -15.22
C SER A 180 -22.06 15.96 -14.54
N GLY A 181 -22.81 17.01 -14.19
CA GLY A 181 -22.23 18.23 -13.59
C GLY A 181 -21.79 18.06 -12.14
N ASN A 182 -22.67 17.53 -11.29
CA ASN A 182 -22.45 17.36 -9.85
C ASN A 182 -22.73 15.92 -9.37
N GLY A 183 -23.01 15.00 -10.30
CA GLY A 183 -23.24 13.59 -10.00
C GLY A 183 -22.26 12.71 -10.74
N ASP A 184 -22.63 11.44 -10.82
CA ASP A 184 -21.79 10.37 -11.35
C ASP A 184 -22.32 9.84 -12.69
N VAL A 185 -21.51 9.05 -13.40
CA VAL A 185 -21.91 8.32 -14.60
C VAL A 185 -21.63 6.83 -14.44
N PHE A 186 -22.66 6.00 -14.65
CA PHE A 186 -22.56 4.54 -14.59
C PHE A 186 -23.00 3.90 -15.89
N LEU A 187 -22.13 3.11 -16.52
CA LEU A 187 -22.49 2.26 -17.66
C LEU A 187 -22.37 0.80 -17.24
N ILE A 188 -23.50 0.09 -17.17
CA ILE A 188 -23.59 -1.24 -16.56
C ILE A 188 -24.18 -2.23 -17.57
N ALA A 189 -23.39 -3.16 -18.06
CA ALA A 189 -23.86 -4.14 -19.05
C ALA A 189 -23.06 -5.43 -18.97
N ARG A 190 -23.27 -6.35 -19.90
CA ARG A 190 -22.29 -7.42 -20.16
C ARG A 190 -21.16 -6.95 -21.09
N GLN A 191 -21.44 -5.96 -21.92
CA GLN A 191 -20.51 -5.40 -22.89
C GLN A 191 -20.61 -3.87 -22.81
N VAL A 192 -19.55 -3.21 -22.38
CA VAL A 192 -19.49 -1.75 -22.28
C VAL A 192 -18.44 -1.24 -23.25
N ALA A 193 -18.79 -0.27 -24.08
CA ALA A 193 -17.85 0.36 -25.00
C ALA A 193 -17.95 1.88 -24.92
N ASN A 194 -16.81 2.55 -24.76
CA ASN A 194 -16.70 3.99 -24.84
C ASN A 194 -15.66 4.36 -25.91
N THR A 195 -16.09 4.99 -26.99
CA THR A 195 -15.21 5.69 -27.95
C THR A 195 -15.55 7.18 -28.07
N GLY A 196 -16.52 7.64 -27.27
CA GLY A 196 -16.91 9.04 -27.15
C GLY A 196 -16.21 9.71 -25.96
N THR A 197 -16.92 10.65 -25.33
CA THR A 197 -16.47 11.34 -24.11
C THR A 197 -17.44 11.06 -22.96
N ILE A 198 -16.90 10.77 -21.78
CA ILE A 198 -17.63 10.71 -20.51
C ILE A 198 -16.99 11.69 -19.53
N SER A 199 -17.79 12.57 -18.93
CA SER A 199 -17.31 13.60 -18.00
C SER A 199 -18.15 13.66 -16.72
N ALA A 200 -17.51 13.58 -15.56
CA ALA A 200 -18.10 13.78 -14.24
C ALA A 200 -17.08 14.48 -13.30
N PRO A 201 -16.75 15.76 -13.53
CA PRO A 201 -15.60 16.43 -12.89
C PRO A 201 -15.67 16.47 -11.36
N ASN A 202 -16.88 16.51 -10.80
CA ASN A 202 -17.12 16.47 -9.35
C ASN A 202 -17.58 15.09 -8.85
N GLY A 203 -17.70 14.12 -9.76
CA GLY A 203 -18.33 12.82 -9.54
C GLY A 203 -17.41 11.64 -9.85
N THR A 204 -18.00 10.45 -9.92
CA THR A 204 -17.31 9.24 -10.37
C THR A 204 -17.80 8.82 -11.76
N VAL A 205 -16.92 8.19 -12.55
CA VAL A 205 -17.31 7.45 -13.74
C VAL A 205 -17.01 5.98 -13.52
N GLU A 206 -18.03 5.13 -13.57
CA GLU A 206 -17.86 3.70 -13.36
C GLU A 206 -18.46 2.87 -14.50
N LEU A 207 -17.61 2.06 -15.13
CA LEU A 207 -17.99 1.10 -16.18
C LEU A 207 -17.96 -0.30 -15.57
N ALA A 208 -19.07 -1.01 -15.65
CA ALA A 208 -19.22 -2.31 -15.02
C ALA A 208 -19.71 -3.35 -16.01
N ALA A 209 -18.93 -4.42 -16.16
CA ALA A 209 -19.23 -5.55 -17.03
C ALA A 209 -19.48 -6.83 -16.22
N GLY A 210 -20.73 -7.32 -16.23
CA GLY A 210 -21.12 -8.54 -15.50
C GLY A 210 -22.60 -8.87 -15.65
N GLN A 211 -23.05 -9.92 -14.95
CA GLN A 211 -24.46 -10.36 -14.94
C GLN A 211 -25.26 -9.83 -13.75
N GLN A 212 -24.57 -9.53 -12.66
CA GLN A 212 -25.14 -8.99 -11.44
C GLN A 212 -24.20 -7.93 -10.89
N VAL A 213 -24.75 -6.76 -10.61
CA VAL A 213 -24.02 -5.58 -10.21
C VAL A 213 -24.76 -4.90 -9.07
N LEU A 214 -24.05 -4.68 -7.97
CA LEU A 214 -24.53 -3.85 -6.87
C LEU A 214 -24.05 -2.41 -7.11
N LEU A 215 -25.00 -1.47 -7.14
CA LEU A 215 -24.76 -0.04 -7.15
C LEU A 215 -25.14 0.54 -5.79
N GLN A 216 -24.18 1.12 -5.10
CA GLN A 216 -24.34 1.74 -3.78
C GLN A 216 -23.64 3.09 -3.72
N ASP A 217 -24.21 4.04 -2.99
CA ASP A 217 -23.63 5.38 -2.91
C ASP A 217 -22.39 5.39 -2.02
N SER A 218 -21.32 6.07 -2.47
CA SER A 218 -20.10 6.28 -1.70
C SER A 218 -19.55 7.68 -1.94
N SER A 219 -19.07 8.32 -0.88
CA SER A 219 -18.45 9.63 -0.96
C SER A 219 -16.94 9.58 -1.26
N SER A 220 -16.28 8.44 -1.02
CA SER A 220 -14.82 8.31 -1.06
C SER A 220 -14.30 7.09 -1.84
N GLY A 221 -15.15 6.16 -2.26
CA GLY A 221 -14.70 4.93 -2.93
C GLY A 221 -15.63 4.48 -4.06
N ARG A 222 -15.31 3.30 -4.62
CA ARG A 222 -16.10 2.64 -5.67
C ARG A 222 -17.57 2.50 -5.26
N GLN A 223 -18.46 2.76 -6.19
CA GLN A 223 -19.90 2.69 -6.00
C GLN A 223 -20.50 1.43 -6.66
N VAL A 224 -19.76 0.81 -7.58
CA VAL A 224 -20.15 -0.42 -8.27
C VAL A 224 -19.32 -1.61 -7.81
N PHE A 225 -20.02 -2.72 -7.56
CA PHE A 225 -19.46 -4.03 -7.25
C PHE A 225 -20.08 -5.08 -8.17
N VAL A 226 -19.30 -5.58 -9.11
CA VAL A 226 -19.70 -6.70 -9.97
C VAL A 226 -19.57 -8.01 -9.19
N GLN A 227 -20.63 -8.82 -9.18
CA GLN A 227 -20.63 -10.13 -8.53
C GLN A 227 -20.15 -11.23 -9.49
N PRO A 228 -19.48 -12.29 -9.00
CA PRO A 228 -19.10 -13.43 -9.82
C PRO A 228 -20.30 -14.04 -10.55
N GLY A 229 -20.10 -14.36 -11.82
CA GLY A 229 -21.14 -14.88 -12.69
C GLY A 229 -21.14 -16.41 -12.74
N GLN A 230 -21.84 -16.95 -13.74
CA GLN A 230 -21.65 -18.34 -14.12
C GLN A 230 -20.35 -18.45 -14.94
N PRO A 231 -19.47 -19.42 -14.65
CA PRO A 231 -18.22 -19.62 -15.39
C PRO A 231 -18.44 -19.71 -16.91
N GLY A 232 -17.57 -19.08 -17.69
CA GLY A 232 -17.61 -19.13 -19.15
C GLY A 232 -18.49 -18.07 -19.80
N THR A 233 -18.88 -17.03 -19.07
CA THR A 233 -19.63 -15.90 -19.63
C THR A 233 -18.72 -14.75 -20.03
N SER A 234 -18.82 -14.29 -21.29
CA SER A 234 -17.97 -13.20 -21.79
C SER A 234 -18.51 -11.83 -21.38
N ALA A 235 -17.83 -11.19 -20.43
CA ALA A 235 -17.97 -9.78 -20.10
C ALA A 235 -16.79 -8.98 -20.69
N ALA A 236 -17.03 -7.75 -21.16
CA ALA A 236 -15.93 -6.90 -21.59
C ALA A 236 -16.21 -5.40 -21.44
N ILE A 237 -15.14 -4.65 -21.17
CA ILE A 237 -15.10 -3.19 -21.22
C ILE A 237 -14.06 -2.79 -22.26
N VAL A 238 -14.46 -1.98 -23.24
CA VAL A 238 -13.55 -1.35 -24.21
C VAL A 238 -13.61 0.15 -24.02
N ASN A 239 -12.50 0.77 -23.65
CA ASN A 239 -12.36 2.22 -23.64
C ASN A 239 -11.34 2.64 -24.70
N GLY A 240 -11.82 3.24 -25.78
CA GLY A 240 -11.03 3.97 -26.78
C GLY A 240 -11.52 5.41 -26.91
N GLY A 241 -11.93 6.01 -25.79
CA GLY A 241 -12.46 7.36 -25.71
C GLY A 241 -11.94 8.07 -24.45
N LEU A 242 -12.37 9.33 -24.26
CA LEU A 242 -11.99 10.11 -23.08
C LEU A 242 -12.93 9.80 -21.91
N ILE A 243 -12.35 9.54 -20.75
CA ILE A 243 -13.07 9.55 -19.46
C ILE A 243 -12.40 10.57 -18.56
N GLN A 244 -13.17 11.54 -18.04
CA GLN A 244 -12.69 12.55 -17.10
C GLN A 244 -13.60 12.62 -15.88
N ALA A 245 -13.04 12.40 -14.68
CA ALA A 245 -13.81 12.42 -13.43
C ALA A 245 -12.95 12.79 -12.22
N ALA A 246 -13.56 12.88 -11.03
CA ALA A 246 -12.80 12.90 -9.78
C ALA A 246 -12.20 11.51 -9.51
N GLN A 247 -12.99 10.46 -9.71
CA GLN A 247 -12.60 9.05 -9.57
C GLN A 247 -13.16 8.21 -10.72
N ILE A 248 -12.41 7.19 -11.15
CA ILE A 248 -12.79 6.33 -12.28
C ILE A 248 -12.66 4.86 -11.89
N SER A 249 -13.67 4.04 -12.17
CA SER A 249 -13.60 2.59 -11.98
C SER A 249 -14.04 1.83 -13.21
N LEU A 250 -13.22 0.92 -13.72
CA LEU A 250 -13.58 -0.06 -14.73
C LEU A 250 -13.51 -1.43 -14.08
N GLN A 251 -14.64 -2.12 -13.98
CA GLN A 251 -14.71 -3.45 -13.35
C GLN A 251 -15.36 -4.47 -14.29
N ALA A 252 -14.63 -5.53 -14.60
CA ALA A 252 -15.13 -6.70 -15.32
C ALA A 252 -14.77 -7.97 -14.53
N VAL A 253 -15.78 -8.72 -14.07
CA VAL A 253 -15.55 -10.02 -13.41
C VAL A 253 -15.75 -11.11 -14.45
N GLU A 254 -14.80 -12.05 -14.53
CA GLU A 254 -14.70 -13.08 -15.58
C GLU A 254 -14.60 -12.49 -17.01
N GLY A 255 -14.14 -11.24 -17.10
CA GLY A 255 -14.21 -10.45 -18.32
C GLY A 255 -12.94 -9.66 -18.59
N ASN A 256 -12.85 -9.10 -19.79
CA ASN A 256 -11.66 -8.40 -20.25
C ASN A 256 -11.86 -6.87 -20.23
N ILE A 257 -10.82 -6.15 -19.84
CA ILE A 257 -10.76 -4.70 -19.93
C ILE A 257 -9.69 -4.32 -20.95
N TYR A 258 -10.10 -3.63 -22.01
CA TYR A 258 -9.23 -3.10 -23.04
C TYR A 258 -9.31 -1.57 -23.01
N ALA A 259 -8.29 -0.92 -22.46
CA ALA A 259 -8.08 0.50 -22.68
C ALA A 259 -7.18 0.61 -23.91
N LEU A 260 -7.74 0.94 -25.08
CA LEU A 260 -6.99 0.98 -26.32
C LEU A 260 -6.35 2.36 -26.49
N ALA A 261 -5.12 2.37 -26.98
CA ALA A 261 -4.34 3.60 -27.18
C ALA A 261 -4.62 4.21 -28.56
N GLY A 262 -5.15 5.44 -28.57
CA GLY A 262 -4.92 6.44 -29.61
C GLY A 262 -4.15 7.65 -29.05
N ASN A 263 -3.52 8.48 -29.89
CA ASN A 263 -2.67 9.62 -29.49
C ASN A 263 -3.35 10.70 -28.61
N HIS A 264 -4.65 10.57 -28.28
CA HIS A 264 -5.44 11.56 -27.53
C HIS A 264 -6.43 10.94 -26.52
N GLU A 265 -6.42 9.62 -26.31
CA GLU A 265 -7.42 8.92 -25.48
C GLU A 265 -6.85 8.68 -24.08
N ALA A 266 -7.49 9.27 -23.08
CA ALA A 266 -7.00 9.31 -21.70
C ALA A 266 -8.10 8.92 -20.72
N ILE A 267 -7.69 8.21 -19.67
CA ILE A 267 -8.45 8.08 -18.42
C ILE A 267 -7.87 9.14 -17.48
N ARG A 268 -8.65 10.15 -17.10
CA ARG A 268 -8.19 11.30 -16.29
C ARG A 268 -9.00 11.44 -15.01
N ALA A 269 -8.39 11.10 -13.88
CA ALA A 269 -8.93 11.27 -12.54
C ALA A 269 -8.21 12.43 -11.83
N THR A 270 -8.83 13.62 -11.77
CA THR A 270 -8.15 14.83 -11.23
C THR A 270 -8.30 15.01 -9.73
N GLY A 271 -9.13 14.19 -9.08
CA GLY A 271 -9.54 14.43 -7.69
C GLY A 271 -10.30 15.76 -7.51
N THR A 272 -10.74 16.01 -6.29
CA THR A 272 -11.39 17.24 -5.80
C THR A 272 -10.93 17.51 -4.36
N ALA A 273 -11.31 18.64 -3.77
CA ALA A 273 -11.02 18.92 -2.36
C ALA A 273 -11.56 17.85 -1.37
N THR A 274 -12.51 17.02 -1.80
CA THR A 274 -13.17 16.00 -0.97
C THR A 274 -12.95 14.56 -1.46
N ARG A 275 -12.27 14.36 -2.59
CA ARG A 275 -12.03 13.04 -3.20
C ARG A 275 -10.67 12.99 -3.85
N ASP A 276 -9.83 12.04 -3.46
CA ASP A 276 -8.54 11.85 -4.13
C ASP A 276 -8.72 11.37 -5.57
N GLY A 277 -7.79 11.76 -6.44
CA GLY A 277 -7.75 11.25 -7.82
C GLY A 277 -7.44 9.77 -7.81
N HIS A 278 -8.41 8.92 -8.18
CA HIS A 278 -8.20 7.46 -8.13
C HIS A 278 -8.75 6.79 -9.38
N VAL A 279 -7.96 5.89 -9.97
CA VAL A 279 -8.37 4.99 -11.04
C VAL A 279 -8.28 3.54 -10.58
N TRP A 280 -9.38 2.80 -10.67
CA TRP A 280 -9.40 1.35 -10.49
C TRP A 280 -9.64 0.64 -11.81
N LEU A 281 -8.74 -0.26 -12.21
CA LEU A 281 -8.93 -1.17 -13.34
C LEU A 281 -8.91 -2.61 -12.82
N VAL A 282 -10.08 -3.23 -12.73
CA VAL A 282 -10.26 -4.53 -12.08
C VAL A 282 -10.87 -5.53 -13.05
N ALA A 283 -10.05 -6.41 -13.60
CA ALA A 283 -10.44 -7.52 -14.46
C ALA A 283 -10.33 -8.86 -13.70
N ALA A 284 -11.07 -9.00 -12.60
CA ALA A 284 -11.01 -10.21 -11.76
C ALA A 284 -11.39 -11.44 -12.60
N HIS A 285 -10.56 -12.49 -12.59
CA HIS A 285 -10.76 -13.67 -13.44
C HIS A 285 -10.70 -13.41 -14.95
N GLY A 286 -10.08 -12.29 -15.37
CA GLY A 286 -9.95 -11.95 -16.78
C GLY A 286 -8.67 -11.20 -17.13
N THR A 287 -8.66 -10.62 -18.33
CA THR A 287 -7.48 -9.93 -18.89
C THR A 287 -7.62 -8.41 -18.81
N LEU A 288 -6.59 -7.73 -18.32
CA LEU A 288 -6.45 -6.27 -18.39
C LEU A 288 -5.35 -5.91 -19.41
N GLN A 289 -5.68 -5.03 -20.35
CA GLN A 289 -4.74 -4.40 -21.28
C GLN A 289 -4.85 -2.88 -21.16
N PRO A 290 -4.01 -2.24 -20.31
CA PRO A 290 -4.07 -0.80 -20.09
C PRO A 290 -3.22 -0.10 -21.15
N GLY A 291 -3.79 0.49 -22.19
CA GLY A 291 -3.06 1.28 -23.19
C GLY A 291 -3.23 2.78 -23.02
N GLY A 292 -2.33 3.56 -23.61
CA GLY A 292 -2.42 5.01 -23.66
C GLY A 292 -1.99 5.67 -22.34
N VAL A 293 -2.65 6.78 -21.99
CA VAL A 293 -2.33 7.56 -20.79
C VAL A 293 -3.42 7.39 -19.73
N ILE A 294 -3.00 6.99 -18.54
CA ILE A 294 -3.81 6.97 -17.32
C ILE A 294 -3.25 8.05 -16.40
N ASP A 295 -4.04 9.08 -16.17
CA ASP A 295 -3.64 10.25 -15.40
C ASP A 295 -4.50 10.34 -14.13
N ALA A 296 -3.88 10.08 -13.00
CA ALA A 296 -4.38 10.29 -11.66
C ALA A 296 -3.39 11.17 -10.88
N THR A 297 -2.92 12.26 -11.49
CA THR A 297 -1.91 13.16 -10.91
C THR A 297 -2.26 13.55 -9.48
N GLY A 298 -1.33 13.32 -8.54
CA GLY A 298 -1.54 13.58 -7.12
C GLY A 298 -2.29 12.48 -6.35
N GLY A 299 -2.72 11.42 -7.03
CA GLY A 299 -3.44 10.30 -6.42
C GLY A 299 -2.90 8.92 -6.83
N THR A 300 -3.79 7.95 -7.02
CA THR A 300 -3.44 6.52 -7.09
C THR A 300 -4.07 5.83 -8.30
N VAL A 301 -3.36 4.83 -8.84
CA VAL A 301 -3.90 3.88 -9.83
C VAL A 301 -3.76 2.47 -9.30
N ASP A 302 -4.87 1.73 -9.21
CA ASP A 302 -4.88 0.31 -8.84
C ASP A 302 -5.28 -0.55 -10.05
N MET A 303 -4.43 -1.53 -10.37
CA MET A 303 -4.68 -2.52 -11.40
C MET A 303 -4.71 -3.92 -10.79
N SER A 304 -5.78 -4.67 -11.04
CA SER A 304 -5.88 -6.06 -10.61
C SER A 304 -6.52 -6.93 -11.68
N ALA A 305 -5.85 -8.01 -12.06
CA ALA A 305 -6.32 -8.92 -13.10
C ALA A 305 -5.67 -10.31 -12.95
N ASP A 306 -6.32 -11.34 -13.49
CA ASP A 306 -5.70 -12.66 -13.62
C ASP A 306 -4.57 -12.64 -14.66
N THR A 307 -4.76 -11.87 -15.74
CA THR A 307 -3.74 -11.63 -16.76
C THR A 307 -3.62 -10.14 -17.02
N LEU A 308 -2.44 -9.57 -16.77
CA LEU A 308 -2.10 -8.20 -17.14
C LEU A 308 -1.12 -8.24 -18.31
N ALA A 309 -1.49 -7.63 -19.43
CA ALA A 309 -0.64 -7.55 -20.61
C ALA A 309 -0.55 -6.10 -21.10
N PHE A 310 0.66 -5.55 -21.08
CA PHE A 310 0.91 -4.20 -21.58
C PHE A 310 0.93 -4.19 -23.12
N PRO A 311 0.16 -3.31 -23.78
CA PRO A 311 0.10 -3.29 -25.23
C PRO A 311 1.40 -2.71 -25.85
N PRO A 312 1.80 -3.14 -27.06
CA PRO A 312 2.99 -2.60 -27.74
C PRO A 312 2.95 -1.09 -28.02
N GLY A 313 1.74 -0.53 -28.13
CA GLY A 313 1.48 0.91 -28.28
C GLY A 313 1.85 1.74 -27.05
N GLY A 314 2.18 1.09 -25.93
CA GLY A 314 2.65 1.73 -24.71
C GLY A 314 1.55 2.09 -23.73
N THR A 315 1.99 2.30 -22.49
CA THR A 315 1.17 2.67 -21.34
C THR A 315 1.97 3.66 -20.52
N THR A 316 1.35 4.78 -20.15
CA THR A 316 1.96 5.75 -19.24
C THR A 316 0.98 6.02 -18.10
N VAL A 317 1.45 5.88 -16.87
CA VAL A 317 0.68 6.19 -15.67
C VAL A 317 1.30 7.41 -14.99
N HIS A 318 0.50 8.47 -14.83
CA HIS A 318 0.84 9.64 -14.02
C HIS A 318 0.07 9.59 -12.71
N ALA A 319 0.74 9.30 -11.61
CA ALA A 319 0.15 9.20 -10.28
C ALA A 319 1.24 9.40 -9.22
N ASN A 320 0.87 9.54 -7.95
CA ASN A 320 1.85 9.40 -6.87
C ASN A 320 2.24 7.91 -6.72
N GLN A 321 1.26 7.03 -6.82
CA GLN A 321 1.42 5.59 -6.61
C GLN A 321 0.64 4.80 -7.67
N TRP A 322 1.27 3.77 -8.22
CA TRP A 322 0.66 2.79 -9.11
C TRP A 322 0.82 1.39 -8.52
N ASN A 323 -0.30 0.77 -8.14
CA ASN A 323 -0.34 -0.57 -7.60
C ASN A 323 -0.80 -1.58 -8.65
N ILE A 324 -0.12 -2.71 -8.72
CA ILE A 324 -0.42 -3.82 -9.63
C ILE A 324 -0.52 -5.10 -8.80
N ALA A 325 -1.62 -5.83 -8.94
CA ALA A 325 -1.84 -7.12 -8.29
C ALA A 325 -2.26 -8.20 -9.31
N THR A 326 -1.43 -9.23 -9.49
CA THR A 326 -1.71 -10.35 -10.41
C THR A 326 -1.32 -11.70 -9.79
N PRO A 327 -1.82 -12.85 -10.28
CA PRO A 327 -1.40 -14.15 -9.77
C PRO A 327 0.10 -14.46 -9.91
N ALA A 328 0.69 -14.08 -11.05
CA ALA A 328 2.12 -14.11 -11.37
C ALA A 328 2.41 -12.99 -12.38
N PHE A 329 3.67 -12.63 -12.60
CA PHE A 329 4.00 -11.55 -13.53
C PHE A 329 5.35 -11.73 -14.24
N THR A 330 5.39 -11.39 -15.52
CA THR A 330 6.63 -11.31 -16.30
C THR A 330 6.84 -9.89 -16.79
N VAL A 331 7.97 -9.27 -16.42
CA VAL A 331 8.39 -7.99 -17.00
C VAL A 331 9.05 -8.26 -18.34
N ASP A 332 8.24 -8.27 -19.39
CA ASP A 332 8.69 -8.27 -20.79
C ASP A 332 9.03 -6.85 -21.28
N ASP A 333 9.36 -6.70 -22.58
CA ASP A 333 9.71 -5.40 -23.17
C ASP A 333 8.60 -4.35 -23.06
N SER A 334 7.33 -4.75 -23.12
CA SER A 334 6.20 -3.82 -23.08
C SER A 334 5.94 -3.38 -21.65
N ALA A 335 5.99 -4.31 -20.70
CA ALA A 335 5.91 -4.02 -19.26
C ALA A 335 7.08 -3.14 -18.81
N ALA A 336 8.31 -3.49 -19.18
CA ALA A 336 9.50 -2.72 -18.84
C ALA A 336 9.43 -1.26 -19.34
N ARG A 337 8.91 -1.05 -20.56
CA ARG A 337 8.68 0.29 -21.12
C ARG A 337 7.63 1.07 -20.33
N ALA A 338 6.51 0.44 -19.99
CA ALA A 338 5.44 1.07 -19.22
C ALA A 338 5.91 1.49 -17.81
N LEU A 339 6.64 0.59 -17.13
CA LEU A 339 7.23 0.84 -15.83
C LEU A 339 8.27 1.96 -15.89
N SER A 340 9.24 1.87 -16.81
CA SER A 340 10.31 2.87 -16.95
C SER A 340 9.76 4.27 -17.26
N THR A 341 8.78 4.36 -18.16
CA THR A 341 8.15 5.64 -18.52
C THR A 341 7.41 6.25 -17.34
N SER A 342 6.61 5.44 -16.63
CA SER A 342 5.80 5.93 -15.50
C SER A 342 6.69 6.36 -14.33
N LEU A 343 7.70 5.54 -13.97
CA LEU A 343 8.71 5.88 -12.97
C LEU A 343 9.47 7.16 -13.32
N GLY A 344 9.87 7.32 -14.59
CA GLY A 344 10.55 8.52 -15.07
C GLY A 344 9.71 9.79 -15.02
N THR A 345 8.38 9.67 -14.89
CA THR A 345 7.47 10.80 -14.70
C THR A 345 7.12 11.09 -13.23
N GLY A 346 7.71 10.34 -12.29
CA GLY A 346 7.51 10.52 -10.84
C GLY A 346 6.55 9.53 -10.20
N THR A 347 5.95 8.61 -10.96
CA THR A 347 5.00 7.61 -10.42
C THR A 347 5.75 6.47 -9.76
N SER A 348 5.62 6.31 -8.43
CA SER A 348 6.16 5.13 -7.74
C SER A 348 5.30 3.91 -8.04
N VAL A 349 5.92 2.73 -8.14
CA VAL A 349 5.25 1.50 -8.54
C VAL A 349 5.38 0.44 -7.46
N ASN A 350 4.26 -0.18 -7.09
CA ASN A 350 4.21 -1.39 -6.29
C ASN A 350 3.57 -2.52 -7.11
N LEU A 351 4.38 -3.49 -7.53
CA LEU A 351 3.91 -4.68 -8.24
C LEU A 351 3.98 -5.87 -7.30
N GLN A 352 2.84 -6.46 -7.01
CA GLN A 352 2.72 -7.62 -6.13
C GLN A 352 2.07 -8.79 -6.85
N THR A 353 2.64 -9.98 -6.70
CA THR A 353 1.98 -11.22 -7.15
C THR A 353 1.30 -11.93 -5.97
N THR A 354 0.26 -12.72 -6.25
CA THR A 354 -0.59 -13.32 -5.21
C THR A 354 -0.57 -14.85 -5.16
N GLY A 355 -0.01 -15.53 -6.17
CA GLY A 355 -0.10 -17.00 -6.28
C GLY A 355 -1.52 -17.52 -6.49
N ALA A 356 -2.49 -16.64 -6.76
CA ALA A 356 -3.89 -17.02 -6.94
C ALA A 356 -4.08 -17.98 -8.13
N ASN A 357 -5.21 -18.69 -8.14
CA ASN A 357 -5.60 -19.61 -9.21
C ASN A 357 -4.57 -20.72 -9.50
N GLY A 358 -3.77 -21.12 -8.49
CA GLY A 358 -2.73 -22.13 -8.62
C GLY A 358 -1.49 -21.67 -9.42
N SER A 359 -1.34 -20.35 -9.62
CA SER A 359 -0.15 -19.78 -10.26
C SER A 359 1.07 -19.93 -9.37
N SER A 360 2.27 -19.89 -9.95
CA SER A 360 3.51 -20.02 -9.17
C SER A 360 3.72 -18.88 -8.17
N GLY A 361 3.13 -17.70 -8.43
CA GLY A 361 3.34 -16.52 -7.62
C GLY A 361 4.66 -15.81 -7.91
N ASP A 362 5.34 -16.16 -8.99
CA ASP A 362 6.67 -15.61 -9.29
C ASP A 362 6.60 -14.27 -10.05
N ILE A 363 7.66 -13.47 -9.90
CA ILE A 363 7.97 -12.32 -10.75
C ILE A 363 9.24 -12.62 -11.54
N ASP A 364 9.15 -12.62 -12.88
CA ASP A 364 10.29 -12.79 -13.78
C ASP A 364 10.61 -11.49 -14.52
N VAL A 365 11.76 -10.89 -14.22
CA VAL A 365 12.25 -9.67 -14.88
C VAL A 365 13.12 -10.04 -16.08
N ASN A 366 12.49 -10.11 -17.25
CA ASN A 366 13.18 -10.48 -18.50
C ASN A 366 13.80 -9.29 -19.22
N SER A 367 13.23 -8.09 -19.05
CA SER A 367 13.68 -6.86 -19.68
C SER A 367 14.03 -5.78 -18.64
N GLY A 368 15.05 -4.98 -18.93
CA GLY A 368 15.57 -3.97 -18.01
C GLY A 368 14.61 -2.79 -17.79
N ILE A 369 14.61 -2.24 -16.58
CA ILE A 369 13.84 -1.06 -16.18
C ILE A 369 14.84 0.01 -15.75
N ALA A 370 14.76 1.20 -16.36
CA ALA A 370 15.66 2.29 -16.03
C ALA A 370 14.91 3.62 -15.98
N TRP A 371 15.17 4.42 -14.95
CA TRP A 371 14.55 5.74 -14.80
C TRP A 371 15.45 6.73 -14.07
N GLN A 372 15.05 7.99 -14.13
CA GLN A 372 15.65 9.10 -13.39
C GLN A 372 14.62 9.64 -12.38
N GLY A 373 15.08 10.34 -11.34
CA GLY A 373 14.21 10.93 -10.32
C GLY A 373 14.04 10.06 -9.06
N ASN A 374 13.06 10.44 -8.24
CA ASN A 374 12.85 9.94 -6.88
C ASN A 374 11.76 8.86 -6.75
N ALA A 375 11.04 8.55 -7.83
CA ALA A 375 10.04 7.48 -7.84
C ALA A 375 10.70 6.14 -7.47
N SER A 376 10.02 5.34 -6.65
CA SER A 376 10.53 4.05 -6.17
C SER A 376 9.81 2.88 -6.83
N LEU A 377 10.51 1.75 -6.95
CA LEU A 377 9.98 0.51 -7.53
C LEU A 377 10.01 -0.61 -6.49
N THR A 378 8.86 -1.20 -6.21
CA THR A 378 8.73 -2.43 -5.44
C THR A 378 8.24 -3.56 -6.35
N LEU A 379 8.99 -4.66 -6.36
CA LEU A 379 8.63 -5.94 -6.97
C LEU A 379 8.48 -6.97 -5.85
N ALA A 380 7.24 -7.30 -5.49
CA ALA A 380 6.88 -8.15 -4.37
C ALA A 380 6.29 -9.48 -4.87
N ALA A 381 7.14 -10.46 -5.07
CA ALA A 381 6.72 -11.79 -5.51
C ALA A 381 6.12 -12.58 -4.35
N TYR A 382 4.94 -13.19 -4.57
CA TYR A 382 4.36 -14.15 -3.64
C TYR A 382 5.35 -15.27 -3.29
N ARG A 383 6.11 -15.76 -4.29
CA ARG A 383 7.11 -16.81 -4.09
C ARG A 383 8.51 -16.38 -4.52
N ASN A 384 8.88 -16.51 -5.80
CA ASN A 384 10.24 -16.17 -6.26
C ASN A 384 10.29 -14.92 -7.11
N LEU A 385 11.41 -14.21 -7.02
CA LEU A 385 11.75 -13.12 -7.92
C LEU A 385 13.03 -13.45 -8.68
N SER A 386 13.00 -13.35 -10.01
CA SER A 386 14.18 -13.57 -10.85
C SER A 386 14.48 -12.36 -11.74
N ILE A 387 15.77 -12.06 -11.94
CA ILE A 387 16.23 -11.07 -12.92
C ILE A 387 17.08 -11.81 -13.95
N ALA A 388 16.65 -11.73 -15.21
CA ALA A 388 17.27 -12.46 -16.31
C ALA A 388 18.68 -11.94 -16.64
N GLN A 389 19.48 -12.82 -17.24
CA GLN A 389 20.76 -12.44 -17.81
C GLN A 389 20.53 -11.40 -18.93
N GLY A 390 21.21 -10.27 -18.85
CA GLY A 390 21.06 -9.15 -19.80
C GLY A 390 20.00 -8.12 -19.40
N ALA A 391 19.16 -8.40 -18.40
CA ALA A 391 18.29 -7.37 -17.81
C ALA A 391 19.10 -6.47 -16.86
N THR A 392 18.85 -5.16 -16.92
CA THR A 392 19.43 -4.17 -16.02
C THR A 392 18.31 -3.38 -15.34
N LEU A 393 18.31 -3.37 -14.01
CA LEU A 393 17.50 -2.45 -13.21
C LEU A 393 18.39 -1.28 -12.80
N ALA A 394 17.99 -0.04 -13.12
CA ALA A 394 18.83 1.13 -12.84
C ALA A 394 18.05 2.38 -12.43
N ASN A 395 18.62 3.15 -11.49
CA ASN A 395 18.14 4.48 -11.14
C ASN A 395 19.32 5.47 -11.10
N GLN A 396 19.10 6.71 -11.56
CA GLN A 396 20.11 7.80 -11.53
C GLN A 396 19.64 9.01 -10.71
N GLY A 397 18.68 8.83 -9.79
CA GLY A 397 18.11 9.89 -8.96
C GLY A 397 18.18 9.52 -7.48
N SER A 398 17.02 9.41 -6.84
CA SER A 398 16.91 9.03 -5.41
C SER A 398 15.85 7.95 -5.19
N GLY A 399 15.46 7.24 -6.25
CA GLY A 399 14.45 6.19 -6.20
C GLY A 399 14.99 4.93 -5.51
N ASN A 400 14.18 4.35 -4.64
CA ASN A 400 14.50 3.08 -3.99
C ASN A 400 14.06 1.90 -4.87
N LEU A 401 14.75 0.76 -4.72
CA LEU A 401 14.33 -0.53 -5.28
C LEU A 401 14.14 -1.55 -4.16
N THR A 402 12.97 -2.16 -4.14
CA THR A 402 12.66 -3.27 -3.24
C THR A 402 12.36 -4.51 -4.08
N LEU A 403 13.19 -5.54 -3.94
CA LEU A 403 12.97 -6.88 -4.50
C LEU A 403 12.56 -7.77 -3.34
N ARG A 404 11.28 -8.14 -3.24
CA ARG A 404 10.77 -8.98 -2.14
C ARG A 404 10.27 -10.29 -2.70
N ALA A 405 10.87 -11.39 -2.26
CA ALA A 405 10.27 -12.72 -2.31
C ALA A 405 9.44 -12.96 -1.04
N ASP A 406 8.60 -13.99 -1.03
CA ASP A 406 7.67 -14.27 0.07
C ASP A 406 6.86 -13.02 0.51
N ALA A 407 6.26 -12.34 -0.46
CA ALA A 407 5.53 -11.09 -0.23
C ALA A 407 4.32 -11.23 0.72
N ALA A 408 3.84 -12.46 0.93
CA ALA A 408 2.75 -12.77 1.85
C ALA A 408 3.24 -13.20 3.25
N SER A 409 4.56 -13.24 3.50
CA SER A 409 5.16 -13.64 4.77
C SER A 409 4.70 -15.03 5.23
N LEU A 410 4.65 -15.98 4.29
CA LEU A 410 4.15 -17.33 4.51
C LEU A 410 5.25 -18.35 4.79
N ASP A 411 6.53 -17.95 4.77
CA ASP A 411 7.67 -18.85 4.98
C ASP A 411 7.66 -19.99 3.92
N ASN A 412 7.50 -19.57 2.65
CA ASN A 412 7.21 -20.45 1.51
C ASN A 412 8.42 -20.82 0.62
N GLY A 413 9.65 -20.56 1.08
CA GLY A 413 10.87 -20.82 0.29
C GLY A 413 11.21 -19.73 -0.71
N GLY A 414 10.62 -18.54 -0.57
CA GLY A 414 10.73 -17.47 -1.54
C GLY A 414 12.18 -17.01 -1.76
N SER A 415 12.65 -17.08 -3.01
CA SER A 415 14.04 -16.75 -3.36
C SER A 415 14.15 -15.53 -4.28
N VAL A 416 15.25 -14.78 -4.15
CA VAL A 416 15.61 -13.67 -5.05
C VAL A 416 16.86 -14.04 -5.85
N ALA A 417 16.70 -14.26 -7.16
CA ALA A 417 17.78 -14.68 -8.05
C ALA A 417 18.12 -13.59 -9.08
N ASN A 418 19.10 -12.72 -8.77
CA ASN A 418 19.64 -11.79 -9.74
C ASN A 418 20.73 -12.46 -10.61
N ARG A 419 20.48 -12.55 -11.93
CA ARG A 419 21.46 -12.97 -12.95
C ARG A 419 21.83 -11.83 -13.91
N GLY A 420 21.25 -10.65 -13.70
CA GLY A 420 21.47 -9.44 -14.48
C GLY A 420 22.31 -8.42 -13.71
N VAL A 421 21.97 -7.15 -13.90
CA VAL A 421 22.64 -5.99 -13.28
C VAL A 421 21.64 -5.17 -12.47
N ILE A 422 22.03 -4.80 -11.26
CA ILE A 422 21.40 -3.74 -10.47
C ILE A 422 22.38 -2.58 -10.43
N ASP A 423 22.03 -1.45 -11.05
CA ASP A 423 22.89 -0.27 -11.17
C ASP A 423 22.30 0.93 -10.41
N TRP A 424 22.80 1.13 -9.20
CA TRP A 424 22.53 2.27 -8.34
C TRP A 424 23.73 3.22 -8.25
N SER A 425 24.72 3.09 -9.16
CA SER A 425 25.95 3.88 -9.12
C SER A 425 25.74 5.38 -9.30
N GLY A 426 24.67 5.77 -10.00
CA GLY A 426 24.22 7.16 -10.13
C GLY A 426 23.10 7.56 -9.18
N SER A 427 22.64 6.68 -8.29
CA SER A 427 21.52 6.93 -7.38
C SER A 427 21.99 7.30 -5.97
N THR A 428 21.14 8.05 -5.27
CA THR A 428 21.21 8.28 -3.82
C THR A 428 20.22 7.40 -3.04
N GLY A 429 19.33 6.68 -3.74
CA GLY A 429 18.37 5.75 -3.14
C GLY A 429 19.01 4.44 -2.69
N LEU A 430 18.19 3.59 -2.06
CA LEU A 430 18.56 2.29 -1.52
C LEU A 430 18.07 1.13 -2.40
N VAL A 431 18.74 -0.01 -2.28
CA VAL A 431 18.28 -1.29 -2.84
C VAL A 431 18.20 -2.34 -1.75
N ASN A 432 17.00 -2.89 -1.57
CA ASN A 432 16.76 -3.99 -0.64
C ASN A 432 16.32 -5.25 -1.41
N ALA A 433 17.03 -6.36 -1.21
CA ALA A 433 16.62 -7.68 -1.67
C ALA A 433 16.21 -8.54 -0.47
N LEU A 434 14.91 -8.80 -0.33
CA LEU A 434 14.35 -9.55 0.78
C LEU A 434 13.97 -10.95 0.29
N TYR A 435 14.49 -11.98 0.95
CA TYR A 435 14.24 -13.36 0.61
C TYR A 435 13.96 -14.17 1.88
N ASP A 436 13.20 -15.24 1.73
CA ASP A 436 12.86 -16.12 2.84
C ASP A 436 14.13 -16.72 3.48
N MET A 437 14.14 -16.91 4.80
CA MET A 437 15.30 -17.47 5.51
C MET A 437 15.62 -18.90 5.06
N ASN A 438 14.60 -19.67 4.65
CA ASN A 438 14.76 -20.99 4.05
C ASN A 438 14.90 -20.95 2.50
N GLY A 439 14.85 -19.76 1.91
CA GLY A 439 15.06 -19.48 0.50
C GLY A 439 16.52 -19.23 0.15
N SER A 440 16.76 -18.60 -1.00
CA SER A 440 18.10 -18.31 -1.50
C SER A 440 18.21 -16.92 -2.13
N TYR A 441 19.42 -16.37 -2.09
CA TYR A 441 19.78 -15.12 -2.74
C TYR A 441 20.98 -15.29 -3.66
N SER A 442 20.88 -14.76 -4.88
CA SER A 442 22.03 -14.58 -5.78
C SER A 442 22.18 -13.12 -6.19
N ALA A 443 23.35 -12.53 -5.96
CA ALA A 443 23.57 -11.10 -6.10
C ALA A 443 23.65 -10.58 -7.54
N GLY A 444 24.07 -11.40 -8.51
CA GLY A 444 24.36 -10.93 -9.87
C GLY A 444 25.46 -9.87 -9.89
N THR A 445 25.34 -8.88 -10.78
CA THR A 445 26.21 -7.70 -10.77
C THR A 445 25.53 -6.55 -10.02
N LEU A 446 26.19 -6.01 -9.00
CA LEU A 446 25.72 -4.88 -8.21
C LEU A 446 26.67 -3.69 -8.39
N LEU A 447 26.14 -2.53 -8.77
CA LEU A 447 26.91 -1.29 -8.89
C LEU A 447 26.34 -0.27 -7.90
N ALA A 448 27.06 -0.02 -6.81
CA ALA A 448 26.70 0.99 -5.81
C ALA A 448 27.37 2.34 -6.12
N ASN A 449 26.77 3.42 -5.65
CA ASN A 449 27.32 4.76 -5.76
C ASN A 449 28.47 4.93 -4.75
N ALA A 450 29.68 5.15 -5.27
CA ALA A 450 30.89 5.31 -4.45
C ALA A 450 30.86 6.54 -3.51
N ALA A 451 29.99 7.52 -3.78
CA ALA A 451 29.79 8.71 -2.96
C ALA A 451 28.57 8.60 -2.03
N TRP A 452 27.85 7.47 -2.04
CA TRP A 452 26.70 7.28 -1.16
C TRP A 452 27.14 7.19 0.30
N THR A 453 26.38 7.85 1.17
CA THR A 453 26.56 7.80 2.62
C THR A 453 25.22 7.56 3.27
N ALA A 454 25.20 6.74 4.32
CA ALA A 454 24.00 6.52 5.12
C ALA A 454 23.45 7.82 5.70
N ALA A 455 22.12 7.94 5.74
CA ALA A 455 21.48 9.04 6.43
C ALA A 455 21.89 9.03 7.92
N PRO A 456 22.27 10.18 8.52
CA PRO A 456 22.72 10.22 9.92
C PRO A 456 21.70 9.58 10.85
N GLY A 457 22.14 8.66 11.72
CA GLY A 457 21.32 7.96 12.72
C GLY A 457 20.24 7.02 12.15
N SER A 458 20.39 6.54 10.91
CA SER A 458 19.49 5.53 10.34
C SER A 458 19.86 4.09 10.72
N GLY A 459 21.10 3.87 11.16
CA GLY A 459 21.68 2.53 11.32
C GLY A 459 21.97 1.81 9.99
N GLN A 460 21.72 2.41 8.82
CA GLN A 460 22.00 1.76 7.53
C GLN A 460 23.50 1.66 7.28
N LEU A 461 24.01 0.49 6.89
CA LEU A 461 25.44 0.31 6.60
C LEU A 461 25.81 0.47 5.12
N THR A 462 25.00 -0.09 4.22
CA THR A 462 25.30 -0.16 2.78
C THR A 462 24.10 0.28 1.93
N GLN A 463 24.38 0.80 0.73
CA GLN A 463 23.34 1.23 -0.20
C GLN A 463 22.51 0.06 -0.75
N ILE A 464 23.16 -1.07 -1.00
CA ILE A 464 22.55 -2.28 -1.56
C ILE A 464 22.71 -3.38 -0.52
N THR A 465 21.60 -3.91 -0.02
CA THR A 465 21.60 -4.94 1.03
C THR A 465 20.61 -6.05 0.70
N ALA A 466 21.03 -7.29 0.94
CA ALA A 466 20.14 -8.45 0.91
C ALA A 466 19.83 -8.90 2.34
N TYR A 467 18.56 -9.14 2.64
CA TYR A 467 18.05 -9.49 3.95
C TYR A 467 17.32 -10.85 3.91
N LYS A 468 17.61 -11.69 4.90
CA LYS A 468 16.79 -12.86 5.22
C LYS A 468 15.54 -12.39 5.98
N LEU A 469 14.36 -12.73 5.47
CA LEU A 469 13.10 -12.41 6.10
C LEU A 469 12.91 -13.24 7.36
N VAL A 470 12.50 -12.58 8.43
CA VAL A 470 12.07 -13.16 9.68
C VAL A 470 10.56 -12.95 9.74
N ASN A 471 9.79 -14.02 9.53
CA ASN A 471 8.33 -13.94 9.41
C ASN A 471 7.61 -14.56 10.61
N ASN A 472 8.30 -15.37 11.41
CA ASN A 472 7.74 -16.02 12.59
C ASN A 472 8.77 -16.20 13.71
N VAL A 473 8.31 -16.71 14.87
CA VAL A 473 9.17 -16.94 16.06
C VAL A 473 10.30 -17.95 15.78
N THR A 474 10.07 -18.93 14.92
CA THR A 474 11.09 -19.92 14.55
C THR A 474 12.22 -19.25 13.77
N ASP A 475 11.90 -18.42 12.79
CA ASP A 475 12.89 -17.62 12.06
C ASP A 475 13.68 -16.70 12.99
N LEU A 476 12.98 -16.06 13.94
CA LEU A 476 13.58 -15.17 14.91
C LEU A 476 14.64 -15.90 15.75
N GLN A 477 14.35 -17.12 16.20
CA GLN A 477 15.32 -17.94 16.94
C GLN A 477 16.41 -18.54 16.04
N ASN A 478 16.12 -18.76 14.75
CA ASN A 478 17.10 -19.26 13.77
C ASN A 478 18.19 -18.22 13.42
N ILE A 479 18.02 -16.94 13.79
CA ILE A 479 19.09 -15.93 13.70
C ILE A 479 20.36 -16.41 14.43
N ALA A 480 20.21 -17.17 15.52
CA ALA A 480 21.33 -17.73 16.27
C ALA A 480 22.23 -18.68 15.44
N GLN A 481 21.76 -19.15 14.29
CA GLN A 481 22.53 -20.02 13.39
C GLN A 481 23.51 -19.24 12.50
N ASP A 482 23.30 -17.94 12.30
CA ASP A 482 24.19 -17.07 11.49
C ASP A 482 24.16 -15.64 12.04
N LEU A 483 24.84 -15.45 13.16
CA LEU A 483 24.90 -14.18 13.91
C LEU A 483 25.58 -13.01 13.16
N ALA A 484 26.20 -13.27 12.00
CA ALA A 484 26.78 -12.24 11.14
C ALA A 484 25.87 -11.87 9.94
N GLY A 485 24.70 -12.53 9.81
CA GLY A 485 23.78 -12.32 8.71
C GLY A 485 23.05 -10.97 8.74
N ASN A 486 22.44 -10.63 7.60
CA ASN A 486 21.51 -9.50 7.50
C ASN A 486 20.08 -10.03 7.53
N TYR A 487 19.26 -9.51 8.43
CA TYR A 487 17.91 -9.95 8.70
C TYR A 487 16.95 -8.77 8.63
N ALA A 488 15.74 -9.02 8.13
CA ALA A 488 14.66 -8.06 8.17
C ALA A 488 13.36 -8.70 8.65
N LEU A 489 12.58 -8.03 9.49
CA LEU A 489 11.23 -8.50 9.77
C LEU A 489 10.36 -8.34 8.52
N GLY A 490 9.69 -9.41 8.11
CA GLY A 490 8.73 -9.36 7.01
C GLY A 490 7.32 -8.95 7.45
N THR A 491 7.03 -9.11 8.74
CA THR A 491 5.77 -8.83 9.42
C THR A 491 6.05 -8.66 10.92
N ASP A 492 5.08 -8.15 11.67
CA ASP A 492 5.10 -8.22 13.12
C ASP A 492 5.13 -9.68 13.59
N ILE A 493 5.91 -9.96 14.63
CA ILE A 493 6.06 -11.28 15.22
C ILE A 493 5.28 -11.33 16.53
N ASP A 494 4.29 -12.21 16.66
CA ASP A 494 3.63 -12.49 17.94
C ASP A 494 4.32 -13.68 18.63
N ALA A 495 5.01 -13.40 19.74
CA ALA A 495 5.70 -14.40 20.55
C ALA A 495 4.86 -14.93 21.73
N THR A 496 3.54 -14.73 21.72
CA THR A 496 2.66 -15.25 22.78
C THR A 496 2.81 -16.76 22.97
N GLY A 497 3.06 -17.18 24.21
CA GLY A 497 3.21 -18.59 24.57
C GLY A 497 4.59 -19.18 24.30
N TYR A 498 5.53 -18.39 23.76
CA TYR A 498 6.92 -18.78 23.59
C TYR A 498 7.79 -18.23 24.72
N THR A 499 8.84 -18.97 25.08
CA THR A 499 9.96 -18.43 25.86
C THR A 499 11.17 -18.40 24.94
N LEU A 500 11.69 -17.21 24.72
CA LEU A 500 12.76 -16.94 23.76
C LEU A 500 14.12 -17.00 24.46
N ALA A 501 15.08 -17.69 23.83
CA ALA A 501 16.47 -17.56 24.21
C ALA A 501 17.04 -16.25 23.62
N PRO A 502 17.94 -15.56 24.34
CA PRO A 502 18.64 -14.39 23.80
C PRO A 502 19.42 -14.73 22.52
N ILE A 503 19.35 -13.84 21.52
CA ILE A 503 20.10 -13.97 20.27
C ILE A 503 21.52 -13.43 20.47
N GLY A 504 22.51 -14.30 20.36
CA GLY A 504 23.92 -13.98 20.58
C GLY A 504 24.28 -13.78 22.06
N ASN A 505 25.55 -13.96 22.39
CA ASN A 505 26.06 -13.87 23.76
C ASN A 505 27.51 -13.36 23.83
N HIS A 506 28.10 -13.35 25.03
CA HIS A 506 29.46 -12.84 25.25
C HIS A 506 30.56 -13.66 24.55
N ALA A 507 30.33 -14.94 24.26
CA ALA A 507 31.28 -15.77 23.52
C ALA A 507 31.09 -15.63 22.00
N THR A 508 29.85 -15.51 21.55
CA THR A 508 29.43 -15.40 20.15
C THR A 508 28.37 -14.31 20.04
N PRO A 509 28.76 -13.04 19.92
CA PRO A 509 27.81 -11.93 19.86
C PRO A 509 27.17 -11.81 18.46
N PHE A 510 26.03 -11.14 18.38
CA PHE A 510 25.42 -10.76 17.10
C PHE A 510 26.22 -9.63 16.46
N THR A 511 26.79 -9.85 15.28
CA THR A 511 27.61 -8.86 14.54
C THR A 511 27.01 -8.50 13.18
N GLY A 512 25.82 -9.01 12.87
CA GLY A 512 25.09 -8.74 11.64
C GLY A 512 24.24 -7.47 11.67
N GLN A 513 23.32 -7.35 10.72
CA GLN A 513 22.28 -6.30 10.73
C GLN A 513 20.91 -6.92 10.96
N PHE A 514 20.15 -6.36 11.89
CA PHE A 514 18.74 -6.66 12.08
C PHE A 514 17.92 -5.40 11.85
N ASP A 515 17.10 -5.43 10.82
CA ASP A 515 16.25 -4.34 10.40
C ASP A 515 14.78 -4.69 10.67
N GLY A 516 14.14 -4.02 11.62
CA GLY A 516 12.73 -4.28 11.88
C GLY A 516 11.85 -3.86 10.72
N MET A 517 12.33 -3.03 9.77
CA MET A 517 11.49 -2.45 8.72
C MET A 517 10.19 -1.85 9.28
N TRP A 518 10.27 -1.31 10.49
CA TRP A 518 9.18 -0.78 11.30
C TRP A 518 8.14 -1.79 11.81
N HIS A 519 8.47 -3.08 11.75
CA HIS A 519 7.72 -4.13 12.43
C HIS A 519 8.19 -4.37 13.86
N ASN A 520 7.31 -4.99 14.64
CA ASN A 520 7.50 -5.25 16.07
C ASN A 520 7.63 -6.74 16.39
N VAL A 521 8.34 -7.03 17.48
CA VAL A 521 8.26 -8.32 18.18
C VAL A 521 7.38 -8.13 19.42
N ASN A 522 6.20 -8.72 19.38
CA ASN A 522 5.16 -8.57 20.41
C ASN A 522 5.23 -9.72 21.42
N ASN A 523 4.93 -9.43 22.69
CA ASN A 523 4.76 -10.43 23.76
C ASN A 523 6.00 -11.31 24.00
N ALA A 524 7.20 -10.80 23.71
CA ALA A 524 8.45 -11.53 23.86
C ALA A 524 8.78 -11.80 25.34
N HIS A 525 8.60 -13.05 25.79
CA HIS A 525 9.10 -13.52 27.09
C HIS A 525 10.53 -14.05 26.91
N ILE A 526 11.52 -13.35 27.45
CA ILE A 526 12.95 -13.68 27.26
C ILE A 526 13.52 -14.23 28.56
N GLU A 527 14.14 -15.41 28.48
CA GLU A 527 14.73 -16.09 29.63
C GLU A 527 16.07 -16.74 29.28
N ILE A 528 17.04 -16.64 30.19
CA ILE A 528 18.32 -17.36 30.09
C ILE A 528 18.14 -18.74 30.72
N ALA A 529 18.30 -19.79 29.92
CA ALA A 529 18.18 -21.16 30.40
C ALA A 529 19.38 -21.63 31.26
N ASP A 530 20.58 -21.09 31.02
CA ASP A 530 21.82 -21.52 31.67
C ASP A 530 22.74 -20.33 31.98
N PHE A 531 22.69 -19.86 33.23
CA PHE A 531 23.48 -18.73 33.72
C PHE A 531 25.01 -18.98 33.75
N SER A 532 25.46 -20.22 33.53
CA SER A 532 26.89 -20.51 33.41
C SER A 532 27.45 -20.18 32.03
N LYS A 533 26.58 -20.02 31.03
CA LYS A 533 26.94 -19.71 29.64
C LYS A 533 26.69 -18.24 29.33
N ASP A 534 25.52 -17.75 29.74
CA ASP A 534 25.04 -16.42 29.43
C ASP A 534 24.54 -15.71 30.69
N TYR A 535 24.72 -14.41 30.76
CA TYR A 535 24.37 -13.64 31.97
C TYR A 535 23.89 -12.22 31.65
N SER A 536 23.54 -11.96 30.39
CA SER A 536 22.93 -10.72 29.90
C SER A 536 21.69 -11.10 29.09
N SER A 537 20.55 -10.48 29.38
CA SER A 537 19.26 -10.88 28.81
C SER A 537 18.61 -9.75 28.03
N GLY A 538 18.08 -10.10 26.87
CA GLY A 538 17.29 -9.29 25.96
C GLY A 538 16.97 -10.09 24.71
N LEU A 539 16.12 -9.57 23.82
CA LEU A 539 15.86 -10.26 22.55
C LEU A 539 17.18 -10.61 21.85
N PHE A 540 18.13 -9.68 21.89
CA PHE A 540 19.56 -9.91 21.64
C PHE A 540 20.31 -9.95 22.98
N GLY A 541 21.04 -11.03 23.25
CA GLY A 541 21.83 -11.13 24.49
C GLY A 541 23.00 -10.16 24.45
N VAL A 542 23.81 -10.25 23.39
CA VAL A 542 24.91 -9.31 23.10
C VAL A 542 24.91 -8.92 21.63
N VAL A 543 24.80 -7.62 21.36
CA VAL A 543 25.10 -6.99 20.07
C VAL A 543 26.58 -6.64 20.09
N GLY A 544 27.39 -7.32 19.29
CA GLY A 544 28.84 -7.13 19.22
C GLY A 544 29.26 -5.94 18.38
N THR A 545 30.55 -5.63 18.39
CA THR A 545 31.14 -4.60 17.51
C THR A 545 30.80 -4.89 16.05
N GLY A 546 30.20 -3.90 15.37
CA GLY A 546 29.71 -4.04 13.98
C GLY A 546 28.26 -4.51 13.85
N GLY A 547 27.66 -5.02 14.94
CA GLY A 547 26.24 -5.36 15.00
C GLY A 547 25.35 -4.12 14.93
N VAL A 548 24.22 -4.23 14.23
CA VAL A 548 23.24 -3.15 14.11
C VAL A 548 21.84 -3.69 14.36
N LEU A 549 21.08 -3.03 15.24
CA LEU A 549 19.64 -3.19 15.37
C LEU A 549 18.98 -1.87 14.97
N ARG A 550 18.10 -1.89 13.97
CA ARG A 550 17.43 -0.66 13.48
C ARG A 550 15.95 -0.85 13.21
N ASP A 551 15.19 0.25 13.30
CA ASP A 551 13.78 0.34 12.90
C ASP A 551 12.90 -0.79 13.48
N VAL A 552 13.10 -1.16 14.75
CA VAL A 552 12.47 -2.33 15.41
C VAL A 552 11.89 -1.99 16.79
N GLY A 553 10.73 -2.56 17.10
CA GLY A 553 10.14 -2.53 18.45
C GLY A 553 10.11 -3.89 19.14
N VAL A 554 10.21 -3.88 20.47
CA VAL A 554 9.76 -4.99 21.33
C VAL A 554 8.55 -4.51 22.14
N GLU A 555 7.35 -4.91 21.76
CA GLU A 555 6.13 -4.49 22.44
C GLU A 555 5.62 -5.53 23.42
N ASN A 556 5.17 -5.06 24.60
CA ASN A 556 4.70 -5.91 25.68
C ASN A 556 5.68 -7.05 26.03
N GLY A 557 6.98 -6.78 25.92
CA GLY A 557 8.00 -7.76 26.23
C GLY A 557 8.21 -7.93 27.73
N TYR A 558 8.87 -9.02 28.10
CA TYR A 558 9.17 -9.35 29.48
C TYR A 558 10.54 -9.98 29.64
N VAL A 559 11.34 -9.46 30.59
CA VAL A 559 12.63 -10.03 31.01
C VAL A 559 12.66 -10.16 32.53
N SER A 560 12.97 -11.36 33.05
CA SER A 560 12.90 -11.66 34.50
C SER A 560 14.23 -11.69 35.27
N THR A 561 15.39 -11.89 34.65
CA THR A 561 16.67 -12.04 35.38
C THR A 561 17.91 -11.88 34.47
N SER A 562 18.97 -11.22 34.97
CA SER A 562 20.36 -11.36 34.49
C SER A 562 21.37 -10.86 35.53
N PHE A 563 22.65 -11.23 35.39
CA PHE A 563 23.72 -10.89 36.34
C PHE A 563 24.52 -9.65 35.94
N LEU A 564 24.66 -9.34 34.64
CA LEU A 564 25.48 -8.19 34.16
C LEU A 564 24.72 -7.09 33.40
N GLY A 565 23.41 -7.25 33.19
CA GLY A 565 22.59 -6.24 32.52
C GLY A 565 21.49 -6.85 31.67
N SER A 566 20.25 -6.39 31.88
CA SER A 566 19.08 -6.81 31.11
C SER A 566 18.37 -5.64 30.46
N GLY A 567 17.98 -5.82 29.20
CA GLY A 567 17.08 -4.90 28.50
C GLY A 567 16.14 -5.67 27.59
N LEU A 568 14.98 -5.09 27.24
CA LEU A 568 14.00 -5.80 26.41
C LEU A 568 14.55 -6.09 25.00
N LEU A 569 15.26 -5.13 24.40
CA LEU A 569 15.85 -5.32 23.08
C LEU A 569 17.23 -5.96 23.17
N ALA A 570 18.10 -5.43 24.04
CA ALA A 570 19.48 -5.91 24.16
C ALA A 570 19.93 -6.04 25.62
N GLY A 571 20.61 -7.15 25.94
CA GLY A 571 21.34 -7.28 27.20
C GLY A 571 22.55 -6.36 27.23
N VAL A 572 23.46 -6.54 26.27
CA VAL A 572 24.63 -5.67 26.05
C VAL A 572 24.66 -5.17 24.61
N ASN A 573 24.94 -3.87 24.42
CA ASN A 573 25.17 -3.26 23.12
C ASN A 573 26.62 -2.76 22.99
N GLN A 574 27.39 -3.32 22.06
CA GLN A 574 28.71 -2.84 21.62
C GLN A 574 28.67 -2.27 20.19
N GLY A 575 27.51 -2.37 19.53
CA GLY A 575 27.26 -1.94 18.16
C GLY A 575 26.40 -0.68 18.11
N VAL A 576 25.46 -0.65 17.16
CA VAL A 576 24.53 0.48 16.93
C VAL A 576 23.09 0.00 17.14
N ILE A 577 22.35 0.75 17.95
CA ILE A 577 20.89 0.61 18.07
C ILE A 577 20.27 1.94 17.64
N ALA A 578 19.50 1.93 16.55
CA ALA A 578 18.93 3.13 15.95
C ALA A 578 17.42 2.99 15.71
N ASN A 579 16.62 4.04 15.97
CA ASN A 579 15.17 4.02 15.73
C ASN A 579 14.45 2.82 16.39
N ALA A 580 14.90 2.41 17.57
CA ALA A 580 14.39 1.24 18.24
C ALA A 580 13.53 1.60 19.44
N HIS A 581 12.60 0.70 19.81
CA HIS A 581 11.77 0.96 20.97
C HIS A 581 11.39 -0.28 21.77
N SER A 582 10.95 -0.06 23.01
CA SER A 582 10.42 -1.14 23.84
C SER A 582 9.28 -0.72 24.77
N SER A 583 8.36 -1.65 25.03
CA SER A 583 7.31 -1.55 26.05
C SER A 583 7.14 -2.90 26.77
N GLY A 584 6.42 -2.90 27.90
CA GLY A 584 6.25 -4.08 28.75
C GLY A 584 6.96 -3.92 30.09
N ALA A 585 7.69 -4.94 30.54
CA ALA A 585 8.35 -4.89 31.85
C ALA A 585 9.67 -5.65 31.92
N ALA A 586 10.64 -5.07 32.63
CA ALA A 586 11.86 -5.74 33.03
C ALA A 586 11.91 -5.76 34.56
N ARG A 587 11.80 -6.95 35.15
CA ARG A 587 11.58 -7.10 36.59
C ARG A 587 12.41 -8.23 37.15
N GLU A 588 12.96 -8.03 38.33
CA GLU A 588 13.64 -9.09 39.05
C GLU A 588 12.65 -10.01 39.78
N ILE A 589 12.99 -11.30 39.86
CA ILE A 589 12.23 -12.29 40.65
C ILE A 589 13.05 -12.92 41.79
N TYR A 590 14.40 -12.94 41.74
CA TYR A 590 15.18 -13.83 42.61
C TYR A 590 16.60 -13.39 43.10
N GLN A 591 17.23 -12.28 42.64
CA GLN A 591 18.69 -12.07 42.84
C GLN A 591 19.14 -10.63 43.14
N ASP A 592 19.80 -10.42 44.27
CA ASP A 592 20.51 -9.16 44.55
C ASP A 592 21.61 -8.88 43.49
N GLY A 593 21.61 -7.67 42.91
CA GLY A 593 22.66 -7.18 42.01
C GLY A 593 22.25 -6.99 40.54
N THR A 594 20.95 -6.97 40.20
CA THR A 594 20.51 -6.83 38.81
C THR A 594 20.36 -5.37 38.37
N THR A 595 20.96 -5.05 37.21
CA THR A 595 20.82 -3.77 36.51
C THR A 595 19.91 -3.94 35.29
N PHE A 596 18.80 -3.21 35.24
CA PHE A 596 17.90 -3.19 34.09
C PHE A 596 17.89 -1.84 33.38
N GLY A 597 17.79 -1.89 32.05
CA GLY A 597 17.33 -0.78 31.21
C GLY A 597 16.07 -1.17 30.45
N GLY A 598 15.18 -0.22 30.20
CA GLY A 598 13.97 -0.52 29.42
C GLY A 598 14.27 -1.01 28.01
N LEU A 599 15.28 -0.47 27.34
CA LEU A 599 15.71 -0.90 26.01
C LEU A 599 16.96 -1.77 26.07
N VAL A 600 17.99 -1.29 26.77
CA VAL A 600 19.32 -1.93 26.82
C VAL A 600 19.81 -2.07 28.25
N GLY A 601 20.27 -3.26 28.64
CA GLY A 601 20.87 -3.47 29.96
C GLY A 601 22.15 -2.66 30.14
N ARG A 602 23.13 -2.91 29.27
CA ARG A 602 24.44 -2.24 29.27
C ARG A 602 24.81 -1.73 27.87
N ASN A 603 25.14 -0.46 27.75
CA ASN A 603 25.52 0.17 26.48
C ASN A 603 27.00 0.55 26.47
N GLU A 604 27.78 -0.06 25.58
CA GLU A 604 29.17 0.25 25.25
C GLU A 604 29.31 0.85 23.83
N GLY A 605 28.26 0.73 23.00
CA GLY A 605 28.17 1.27 21.64
C GLY A 605 27.32 2.56 21.54
N SER A 606 26.49 2.68 20.50
CA SER A 606 25.55 3.81 20.35
C SER A 606 24.09 3.38 20.45
N VAL A 607 23.30 4.21 21.15
CA VAL A 607 21.83 4.18 21.17
C VAL A 607 21.33 5.52 20.66
N GLU A 608 20.65 5.50 19.52
CA GLU A 608 20.26 6.70 18.78
C GLU A 608 18.77 6.66 18.45
N ARG A 609 18.07 7.78 18.66
CA ARG A 609 16.65 7.93 18.28
C ARG A 609 15.78 6.78 18.76
N SER A 610 15.98 6.39 20.01
CA SER A 610 15.35 5.21 20.57
C SER A 610 14.60 5.55 21.84
N TRP A 611 13.60 4.75 22.20
CA TRP A 611 12.80 5.04 23.38
C TRP A 611 12.29 3.80 24.11
N SER A 612 11.90 4.00 25.37
CA SER A 612 11.25 2.93 26.14
C SER A 612 10.12 3.45 27.02
N SER A 613 9.00 2.73 27.02
CA SER A 613 7.88 2.90 27.95
C SER A 613 7.79 1.77 28.98
N ALA A 614 8.80 0.89 29.03
CA ALA A 614 8.78 -0.30 29.87
C ALA A 614 8.87 0.01 31.37
N ALA A 615 8.16 -0.77 32.19
CA ALA A 615 8.22 -0.68 33.64
C ALA A 615 9.42 -1.48 34.19
N ILE A 616 10.30 -0.80 34.93
CA ILE A 616 11.57 -1.35 35.41
C ILE A 616 11.58 -1.54 36.92
N SER A 617 11.99 -2.72 37.38
CA SER A 617 12.01 -3.10 38.80
C SER A 617 13.15 -4.06 39.13
N GLY A 618 14.38 -3.54 39.30
CA GLY A 618 15.57 -4.31 39.71
C GLY A 618 16.06 -4.03 41.14
N SER A 619 17.18 -4.65 41.52
CA SER A 619 17.81 -4.52 42.86
C SER A 619 19.06 -3.63 42.93
N ASP A 620 19.67 -3.30 41.79
CA ASP A 620 20.85 -2.42 41.71
C ASP A 620 20.53 -1.09 41.00
N ALA A 621 21.33 -0.63 40.04
CA ALA A 621 21.12 0.64 39.35
C ALA A 621 20.26 0.47 38.08
N ASN A 622 19.04 1.01 38.10
CA ASN A 622 18.07 0.83 37.02
C ASN A 622 17.83 2.13 36.26
N GLY A 623 17.68 2.03 34.94
CA GLY A 623 17.38 3.15 34.06
C GLY A 623 16.13 2.94 33.20
N GLY A 624 15.39 4.01 32.95
CA GLY A 624 14.20 3.93 32.10
C GLY A 624 14.50 3.49 30.66
N LEU A 625 15.66 3.87 30.11
CA LEU A 625 16.11 3.48 28.76
C LEU A 625 17.29 2.50 28.83
N VAL A 626 18.35 2.87 29.56
CA VAL A 626 19.61 2.10 29.64
C VAL A 626 19.97 1.85 31.10
N GLY A 627 20.33 0.63 31.46
CA GLY A 627 20.79 0.32 32.82
C GLY A 627 22.13 0.97 33.12
N TYR A 628 23.19 0.56 32.40
CA TYR A 628 24.54 1.11 32.52
C TYR A 628 25.06 1.60 31.16
N ASN A 629 25.30 2.90 31.03
CA ASN A 629 25.91 3.53 29.86
C ASN A 629 27.42 3.80 30.02
N LEU A 630 28.21 3.24 29.12
CA LEU A 630 29.63 3.52 28.87
C LEU A 630 29.88 4.11 27.47
N GLY A 631 28.94 3.90 26.55
CA GLY A 631 28.97 4.43 25.19
C GLY A 631 28.21 5.76 25.06
N SER A 632 27.47 5.90 23.97
CA SER A 632 26.69 7.11 23.66
C SER A 632 25.19 6.85 23.62
N ILE A 633 24.42 7.79 24.16
CA ILE A 633 22.96 7.87 24.04
C ILE A 633 22.62 9.24 23.46
N THR A 634 21.98 9.26 22.29
CA THR A 634 21.66 10.49 21.57
C THR A 634 20.21 10.48 21.11
N GLN A 635 19.53 11.62 21.23
CA GLN A 635 18.18 11.79 20.67
C GLN A 635 17.16 10.76 21.17
N SER A 636 17.24 10.36 22.44
CA SER A 636 16.50 9.20 22.96
C SER A 636 15.70 9.56 24.21
N TYR A 637 14.67 8.79 24.55
CA TYR A 637 13.82 9.14 25.69
C TYR A 637 13.20 7.95 26.43
N ALA A 638 12.79 8.17 27.69
CA ALA A 638 12.11 7.18 28.50
C ALA A 638 10.82 7.73 29.14
N THR A 639 9.74 6.95 29.10
CA THR A 639 8.45 7.27 29.71
C THR A 639 7.98 6.23 30.73
N GLY A 640 8.62 5.06 30.75
CA GLY A 640 8.31 3.96 31.66
C GLY A 640 8.72 4.23 33.11
N SER A 641 8.00 3.65 34.06
CA SER A 641 8.29 3.82 35.49
C SER A 641 9.53 3.04 35.92
N VAL A 642 10.36 3.64 36.76
CA VAL A 642 11.52 2.99 37.42
C VAL A 642 11.23 2.86 38.90
N SER A 643 11.10 1.63 39.38
CA SER A 643 10.76 1.31 40.77
C SER A 643 11.59 0.15 41.33
N PRO A 644 12.84 0.39 41.74
CA PRO A 644 13.69 -0.62 42.36
C PRO A 644 13.07 -1.18 43.64
N VAL A 645 13.16 -2.51 43.83
CA VAL A 645 12.39 -3.24 44.85
C VAL A 645 13.15 -3.58 46.14
N PHE A 646 14.47 -3.47 46.15
CA PHE A 646 15.32 -3.78 47.31
C PHE A 646 15.91 -2.53 47.96
N SER A 647 16.38 -2.66 49.21
CA SER A 647 16.93 -1.55 50.00
C SER A 647 18.23 -0.95 49.44
N THR A 648 18.83 -1.56 48.43
CA THR A 648 20.08 -1.15 47.78
C THR A 648 19.90 -0.57 46.37
N GLY A 649 18.68 -0.61 45.81
CA GLY A 649 18.45 -0.26 44.41
C GLY A 649 18.38 1.24 44.15
N TYR A 650 19.11 1.70 43.14
CA TYR A 650 19.11 3.07 42.64
C TYR A 650 18.26 3.20 41.36
N GLY A 651 17.70 4.39 41.12
CA GLY A 651 16.86 4.64 39.95
C GLY A 651 17.15 5.97 39.29
N GLY A 652 17.43 5.94 37.99
CA GLY A 652 17.48 7.12 37.14
C GLY A 652 16.39 7.08 36.08
N GLY A 653 15.74 8.22 35.85
CA GLY A 653 14.62 8.30 34.89
C GLY A 653 14.99 7.90 33.46
N LEU A 654 16.24 8.12 33.04
CA LEU A 654 16.75 7.75 31.72
C LEU A 654 17.81 6.64 31.80
N VAL A 655 18.82 6.82 32.66
CA VAL A 655 19.95 5.89 32.78
C VAL A 655 20.16 5.51 34.26
N GLY A 656 20.49 4.25 34.55
CA GLY A 656 20.89 3.86 35.91
C GLY A 656 22.27 4.45 36.25
N ILE A 657 23.33 3.91 35.64
CA ILE A 657 24.72 4.38 35.79
C ILE A 657 25.18 5.01 34.48
N ASN A 658 25.74 6.22 34.55
CA ASN A 658 26.30 6.87 33.36
C ASN A 658 27.79 7.19 33.52
N ASP A 659 28.65 6.44 32.83
CA ASP A 659 30.07 6.73 32.62
C ASP A 659 30.42 7.06 31.15
N GLY A 660 29.42 7.03 30.27
CA GLY A 660 29.49 7.47 28.88
C GLY A 660 28.96 8.88 28.65
N THR A 661 28.39 9.13 27.47
CA THR A 661 27.79 10.42 27.09
C THR A 661 26.29 10.31 26.83
N VAL A 662 25.53 11.30 27.30
CA VAL A 662 24.11 11.47 26.98
C VAL A 662 23.87 12.86 26.41
N SER A 663 23.19 12.95 25.27
CA SER A 663 22.83 14.21 24.62
C SER A 663 21.44 14.18 23.97
N GLN A 664 20.82 15.35 23.84
CA GLN A 664 19.48 15.54 23.28
C GLN A 664 18.47 14.48 23.74
N SER A 665 18.43 14.18 25.03
CA SER A 665 17.64 13.06 25.55
C SER A 665 16.84 13.48 26.77
N PHE A 666 15.73 12.79 27.05
CA PHE A 666 14.91 13.16 28.21
C PHE A 666 14.16 12.01 28.87
N ALA A 667 13.71 12.23 30.11
CA ALA A 667 12.87 11.28 30.84
C ALA A 667 11.59 11.93 31.39
N THR A 668 10.50 11.15 31.38
CA THR A 668 9.20 11.54 31.96
C THR A 668 8.61 10.47 32.88
N GLY A 669 9.12 9.24 32.87
CA GLY A 669 8.58 8.16 33.69
C GLY A 669 8.80 8.36 35.19
N ALA A 670 7.85 7.92 36.01
CA ALA A 670 7.93 8.02 37.46
C ALA A 670 9.15 7.26 38.02
N VAL A 671 9.93 7.91 38.88
CA VAL A 671 11.09 7.29 39.54
C VAL A 671 10.82 7.24 41.03
N GLN A 672 10.68 6.03 41.58
CA GLN A 672 10.32 5.84 42.99
C GLN A 672 11.16 4.73 43.61
N THR A 673 11.75 4.98 44.76
CA THR A 673 12.44 3.97 45.59
C THR A 673 11.95 4.09 47.02
N ARG A 674 12.20 3.06 47.83
CA ARG A 674 11.87 3.08 49.26
C ARG A 674 13.00 3.58 50.16
N PHE A 675 14.26 3.45 49.75
CA PHE A 675 15.40 3.60 50.68
C PHE A 675 16.63 4.33 50.13
N MET A 676 16.83 4.41 48.81
CA MET A 676 18.04 4.99 48.18
C MET A 676 17.72 6.23 47.33
N PRO A 677 18.70 7.13 47.08
CA PRO A 677 18.52 8.30 46.23
C PRO A 677 18.03 7.94 44.81
N THR A 678 17.08 8.71 44.31
CA THR A 678 16.56 8.66 42.94
C THR A 678 16.67 10.01 42.28
N HIS A 679 16.68 9.99 40.95
CA HIS A 679 16.99 11.18 40.17
C HIS A 679 16.29 11.15 38.81
N GLY A 680 16.05 12.35 38.27
CA GLY A 680 15.24 12.55 37.07
C GLY A 680 15.91 12.08 35.78
N VAL A 681 17.24 11.98 35.73
CA VAL A 681 17.99 11.57 34.53
C VAL A 681 18.86 10.34 34.80
N ILE A 682 19.90 10.47 35.62
CA ILE A 682 20.82 9.39 35.97
C ILE A 682 20.75 9.06 37.45
N ALA A 683 20.93 7.82 37.86
CA ALA A 683 21.01 7.53 39.30
C ALA A 683 22.35 8.05 39.88
N PHE A 684 23.47 7.71 39.25
CA PHE A 684 24.81 8.23 39.53
C PHE A 684 25.75 7.96 38.35
N GLY A 685 26.97 8.50 38.39
CA GLY A 685 28.03 8.21 37.41
C GLY A 685 28.97 9.39 37.20
N SER A 686 30.06 9.13 36.48
CA SER A 686 31.11 10.11 36.17
C SER A 686 31.08 10.63 34.73
N GLY A 687 30.18 10.09 33.91
CA GLY A 687 30.03 10.42 32.50
C GLY A 687 29.41 11.80 32.25
N THR A 688 29.37 12.20 30.97
CA THR A 688 28.90 13.53 30.56
C THR A 688 27.41 13.53 30.30
N LEU A 689 26.71 14.50 30.90
CA LEU A 689 25.37 14.92 30.51
C LEU A 689 25.47 16.24 29.75
N ALA A 690 25.11 16.24 28.47
CA ALA A 690 25.11 17.45 27.67
C ALA A 690 24.02 18.44 28.14
N PRO A 691 24.18 19.75 27.91
CA PRO A 691 23.21 20.77 28.36
C PRO A 691 21.81 20.65 27.76
N ASP A 692 21.64 19.83 26.73
CA ASP A 692 20.37 19.54 26.05
C ASP A 692 19.70 18.25 26.54
N VAL A 693 20.04 17.80 27.74
CA VAL A 693 19.38 16.68 28.42
C VAL A 693 18.37 17.20 29.45
N TYR A 694 17.14 16.69 29.43
CA TYR A 694 16.02 17.21 30.24
C TYR A 694 15.31 16.11 31.03
N TRP A 695 14.52 16.49 32.04
CA TRP A 695 13.56 15.58 32.66
C TRP A 695 12.31 16.34 33.13
N ASN A 696 11.18 15.63 33.22
CA ASN A 696 9.97 16.19 33.76
C ASN A 696 9.94 16.04 35.29
N THR A 697 10.15 17.12 36.01
CA THR A 697 10.17 17.17 37.48
C THR A 697 8.89 16.70 38.15
N GLN A 698 7.73 16.83 37.47
CA GLN A 698 6.43 16.49 38.03
C GLN A 698 6.09 15.02 37.84
N THR A 699 6.37 14.47 36.65
CA THR A 699 6.03 13.07 36.34
C THR A 699 7.10 12.10 36.81
N THR A 700 8.39 12.47 36.75
CA THR A 700 9.45 11.68 37.39
C THR A 700 9.37 11.75 38.90
N GLY A 701 8.85 12.87 39.44
CA GLY A 701 8.83 13.18 40.86
C GLY A 701 10.17 13.64 41.42
N GLN A 702 11.15 13.93 40.55
CA GLN A 702 12.54 14.21 40.96
C GLN A 702 12.94 15.66 40.69
N ALA A 703 13.50 16.31 41.72
CA ALA A 703 13.95 17.70 41.64
C ALA A 703 15.37 17.85 41.06
N ALA A 704 16.16 16.76 41.05
CA ALA A 704 17.55 16.76 40.60
C ALA A 704 17.78 15.71 39.51
N SER A 705 18.77 15.96 38.64
CA SER A 705 19.13 15.08 37.53
C SER A 705 19.95 13.85 37.96
N GLY A 706 20.64 13.93 39.10
CA GLY A 706 21.61 12.94 39.58
C GLY A 706 23.04 13.11 39.03
N GLY A 707 23.23 14.08 38.14
CA GLY A 707 24.54 14.47 37.61
C GLY A 707 24.78 15.98 37.70
N SER A 708 25.59 16.52 36.79
CA SER A 708 26.01 17.93 36.80
C SER A 708 25.04 18.91 36.13
N LEU A 709 23.86 18.45 35.67
CA LEU A 709 22.89 19.33 35.01
C LEU A 709 22.26 20.32 36.00
N PRO A 710 22.12 21.60 35.63
CA PRO A 710 21.50 22.60 36.49
C PRO A 710 19.99 22.37 36.63
N PRO A 711 19.35 22.90 37.69
CA PRO A 711 17.90 22.77 37.89
C PRO A 711 17.03 23.29 36.72
N SER A 712 17.55 24.18 35.86
CA SER A 712 16.85 24.67 34.67
C SER A 712 16.57 23.60 33.62
N ASN A 713 17.29 22.47 33.65
CA ASN A 713 17.04 21.32 32.79
C ASN A 713 15.89 20.44 33.31
N GLY A 714 15.47 20.64 34.56
CA GLY A 714 14.28 20.04 35.12
C GLY A 714 13.04 20.85 34.71
N LEU A 715 12.31 20.35 33.74
CA LEU A 715 11.12 21.00 33.19
C LEU A 715 9.85 20.52 33.92
N THR A 716 8.83 21.37 33.98
CA THR A 716 7.47 20.95 34.34
C THR A 716 6.78 20.30 33.15
N THR A 717 5.65 19.61 33.36
CA THR A 717 4.86 19.02 32.26
C THR A 717 4.43 20.07 31.23
N ALA A 718 4.07 21.28 31.68
CA ALA A 718 3.71 22.37 30.78
C ALA A 718 4.91 22.80 29.90
N GLN A 719 6.11 22.88 30.48
CA GLN A 719 7.33 23.23 29.73
C GLN A 719 7.77 22.09 28.78
N MET A 720 7.62 20.83 29.18
CA MET A 720 7.88 19.68 28.31
C MET A 720 6.97 19.66 27.08
N SER A 721 5.78 20.25 27.18
CA SER A 721 4.80 20.34 26.08
C SER A 721 5.08 21.50 25.11
N ASP A 722 6.11 22.31 25.37
CA ASP A 722 6.46 23.49 24.56
C ASP A 722 7.87 23.33 23.94
N PRO A 723 7.97 23.17 22.61
CA PRO A 723 9.22 23.02 21.88
C PRO A 723 10.28 24.08 22.18
N ALA A 724 9.88 25.30 22.56
CA ALA A 724 10.81 26.39 22.85
C ALA A 724 11.71 26.12 24.08
N ASN A 725 11.33 25.18 24.95
CA ASN A 725 12.12 24.82 26.12
C ASN A 725 13.25 23.82 25.83
N PHE A 726 13.30 23.23 24.63
CA PHE A 726 14.30 22.24 24.25
C PHE A 726 15.39 22.85 23.39
N ALA A 727 16.45 23.37 24.02
CA ALA A 727 17.60 23.89 23.31
C ALA A 727 18.28 22.79 22.47
N GLY A 728 18.57 23.10 21.20
CA GLY A 728 19.26 22.18 20.27
C GLY A 728 18.37 21.15 19.57
N TYR A 729 17.11 21.00 19.98
CA TYR A 729 16.17 20.07 19.35
C TYR A 729 15.61 20.69 18.07
N ASP A 730 15.71 19.95 16.95
CA ASP A 730 15.11 20.37 15.68
C ASP A 730 13.70 19.79 15.54
N PHE A 731 12.70 20.68 15.61
CA PHE A 731 11.28 20.39 15.39
C PHE A 731 10.79 20.76 13.99
N GLY A 732 11.70 21.23 13.11
CA GLY A 732 11.40 21.54 11.72
C GLY A 732 10.93 20.31 10.93
N PRO A 733 10.42 20.48 9.70
CA PRO A 733 9.85 19.38 8.91
C PRO A 733 10.79 18.19 8.69
N ASN A 734 12.10 18.45 8.64
CA ASN A 734 13.16 17.45 8.49
C ASN A 734 13.91 17.16 9.80
N GLY A 735 13.43 17.73 10.91
CA GLY A 735 14.01 17.57 12.23
C GLY A 735 13.69 16.21 12.84
N VAL A 736 14.50 15.81 13.81
CA VAL A 736 14.37 14.51 14.50
C VAL A 736 13.14 14.46 15.40
N TRP A 737 12.73 15.61 15.94
CA TRP A 737 11.65 15.71 16.89
C TRP A 737 10.37 16.25 16.26
N ALA A 738 9.25 15.87 16.83
CA ALA A 738 7.94 16.40 16.55
C ALA A 738 7.18 16.66 17.86
N MET A 739 6.26 17.62 17.83
CA MET A 739 5.34 17.91 18.93
C MET A 739 3.91 17.89 18.40
N PRO A 740 3.24 16.71 18.40
CA PRO A 740 1.84 16.59 18.01
C PRO A 740 0.93 17.47 18.88
N ALA A 741 -0.20 17.90 18.33
CA ALA A 741 -1.18 18.68 19.10
C ALA A 741 -1.64 17.91 20.35
N GLY A 742 -1.50 18.53 21.52
CA GLY A 742 -1.86 17.92 22.81
C GLY A 742 -0.82 16.97 23.41
N ALA A 743 0.35 16.79 22.77
CA ALA A 743 1.43 16.01 23.35
C ALA A 743 1.99 16.66 24.62
N THR A 744 2.35 15.84 25.60
CA THR A 744 2.91 16.30 26.89
C THR A 744 4.43 16.35 26.91
N HIS A 745 5.07 15.88 25.84
CA HIS A 745 6.51 15.88 25.61
C HIS A 745 6.80 15.68 24.10
N PRO A 746 8.03 15.97 23.62
CA PRO A 746 8.42 15.65 22.25
C PRO A 746 8.31 14.15 21.94
N VAL A 747 8.07 13.81 20.69
CA VAL A 747 8.20 12.43 20.18
C VAL A 747 9.15 12.43 18.99
N LEU A 748 9.70 11.26 18.67
CA LEU A 748 10.52 11.12 17.47
C LEU A 748 9.62 11.26 16.24
N ARG A 749 10.11 11.95 15.21
CA ARG A 749 9.35 12.11 13.97
C ARG A 749 9.10 10.77 13.28
N SER A 750 10.05 9.84 13.37
CA SER A 750 9.90 8.48 12.86
C SER A 750 8.69 7.75 13.46
N GLN A 751 8.39 7.95 14.74
CA GLN A 751 7.24 7.38 15.45
C GLN A 751 5.88 7.90 14.94
N LEU A 752 5.86 9.00 14.20
CA LEU A 752 4.62 9.51 13.58
C LEU A 752 4.45 9.01 12.14
N ALA A 753 5.54 8.55 11.53
CA ALA A 753 5.55 8.07 10.15
C ALA A 753 5.26 6.56 10.06
N HIS A 754 5.50 5.84 11.15
CA HIS A 754 5.40 4.40 11.31
C HIS A 754 4.78 4.11 12.67
#